data_AF-A0A2Z7APW6-F1
#
_entry.id   AF-A0A2Z7APW6-F1
#
_cell.length_a   1.000
_cell.length_b   1.000
_cell.length_c   1.000
_cell.angle_alpha   90.00
_cell.angle_beta   90.00
_cell.angle_gamma   90.00
#
_symmetry.space_group_name_H-M   'P 1'
#
loop_
_entity.id
_entity.type
_entity.pdbx_description
1 polymer ?
#
loop_
_entity_poly.entity_id
_entity_poly.type
_entity_poly.pdbx_seq_one_letter_code
_entity_poly.pdbx_strand_id
1 'polypeptide(L)'
;MCESAVFNPVSDSHRSAALELLHPSDGSFGRVVMNCCLVDANLRYAFVSLEVMYEALRTLEVLGIEKKPDVRASACASAAETLRSTSSAPEDLFNALRVNGMLKCVLNDKAFAEIASRFHDNLIDAKSLLDFYYSIGGLVLVKDQTSNSDVQLRDAEKIFRSLKDLSQSDGRWRYSSNNPESSTDAAGIALEALAGVISLASSEIDHSLDIHAPKRAVNHRQQSIDSYMRRDLTQFRHLMTLTESVNESNEVANMKNDIVKLFDSIERYEDGACYFDDKIVGIYGDQGPLSASSSVVRGITALAGATSESLNLPGEKILGLAKFFLGIGVPGSAKELYHQIDALACLEKIRQVRVTTVLGSSAPALTVNLRQIFVSGSKDASVVNQKLKFDPDSAMHVLETLPTNIDIGSYVFSFEIVLEDPENKKTYVTGGRTKVPVHITGVVQVDNEEIAVLDSDLGSVEMHKKLDLSGGSAVSLYANHLQKLRLSFTLTSPSGHAFKPHQAFLSLRHESGVEHIFVVSNSGKKFEIVLDFLGLVEKFYYLSGKYDIQLTVGDSVMENSFLQPLAHMELDLPDAPEKAARPPPQSVDPYSRYGAKAEITHIFRAPEKRPPRELSLIFLGLVLLPFLGFLAGLLYLRANLKNFPRSTVPATFAIFFHLGIAAVLSLYAFFWFKNTLPSCIRVREVEICLILTTISLTDMEEFSVELSLKKKTATSWSWMLLDSSGRGSVLDLDKFALMKRVSINARDLRILDHLLSYPCAILGRERAIILNLEHIKAIITTDEVFLRNPLDENVVPVVEELRRRLPMAFGGLEGEDDPETEGRTEFPFEFRALEVALEGICSFLDSQTRELEAAAYPALDELTTQISSLNLDRVRKMKSSMTRLTSRVQKLRDEIEQLLDDDDDMADLYLSRKSSSISSGSSFSTSASDFGIGKWRPAREDSLTMGFMNMSTNNTVLTSASHLEDNVEELEMLLEAYFIQIERTMNKLSTLREYIDDTEDYINIQLDNHRNQLIQLELFLSSGTVCLCVYSLAAAIFGMNIPHPWRENHGFLFKWVVLVAVLGSGFLFLSIISYARHKGLVGS
;
A
#
# COMPACT_ATOMS: atom_id res chain seq x y z
N MET A 1 -7.15 -38.00 -10.48
CA MET A 1 -6.70 -37.28 -9.27
C MET A 1 -7.82 -37.33 -8.25
N CYS A 2 -7.53 -37.69 -6.99
CA CYS A 2 -8.53 -37.80 -5.94
C CYS A 2 -8.59 -36.48 -5.16
N GLU A 3 -9.55 -35.63 -5.51
CA GLU A 3 -9.88 -34.44 -4.71
C GLU A 3 -11.08 -34.78 -3.84
N SER A 4 -10.89 -34.77 -2.53
CA SER A 4 -12.00 -34.79 -1.58
C SER A 4 -11.56 -34.02 -0.34
N ALA A 5 -12.21 -32.88 -0.08
CA ALA A 5 -12.15 -32.21 1.20
C ALA A 5 -13.52 -32.39 1.86
N VAL A 6 -13.54 -33.18 2.95
CA VAL A 6 -14.76 -33.38 3.74
C VAL A 6 -14.86 -32.21 4.69
N PHE A 7 -15.72 -31.25 4.37
CA PHE A 7 -16.09 -30.18 5.28
C PHE A 7 -17.45 -30.50 5.90
N ASN A 8 -17.57 -30.34 7.21
CA ASN A 8 -18.85 -30.26 7.91
C ASN A 8 -18.85 -28.90 8.61
N PRO A 9 -19.04 -27.79 7.86
CA PRO A 9 -18.52 -26.48 8.26
C PRO A 9 -19.45 -25.71 9.21
N VAL A 10 -20.56 -26.28 9.64
CA VAL A 10 -21.61 -25.57 10.37
C VAL A 10 -21.62 -25.96 11.84
N SER A 11 -20.96 -25.15 12.67
CA SER A 11 -20.99 -25.26 14.13
C SER A 11 -22.34 -24.82 14.73
N ASP A 12 -22.60 -25.21 15.97
CA ASP A 12 -23.75 -24.72 16.75
C ASP A 12 -23.68 -23.20 17.00
N SER A 13 -22.50 -22.58 16.90
CA SER A 13 -22.36 -21.12 16.96
C SER A 13 -22.94 -20.44 15.72
N HIS A 14 -22.78 -21.00 14.52
CA HIS A 14 -23.46 -20.49 13.31
C HIS A 14 -24.98 -20.64 13.41
N ARG A 15 -25.48 -21.73 14.01
CA ARG A 15 -26.92 -21.92 14.27
C ARG A 15 -27.46 -20.90 15.27
N SER A 16 -26.71 -20.67 16.36
CA SER A 16 -27.07 -19.71 17.40
C SER A 16 -27.06 -18.28 16.87
N ALA A 17 -26.02 -17.92 16.11
CA ALA A 17 -25.91 -16.60 15.48
C ALA A 17 -26.96 -16.39 14.40
N ALA A 18 -27.30 -17.41 13.62
CA ALA A 18 -28.42 -17.33 12.69
C ALA A 18 -29.75 -17.08 13.42
N LEU A 19 -29.97 -17.70 14.59
CA LEU A 19 -31.17 -17.44 15.40
C LEU A 19 -31.21 -16.02 15.98
N GLU A 20 -30.04 -15.43 16.28
CA GLU A 20 -29.91 -14.07 16.79
C GLU A 20 -30.04 -13.02 15.68
N LEU A 21 -29.26 -13.16 14.60
CA LEU A 21 -29.20 -12.24 13.47
C LEU A 21 -30.43 -12.31 12.57
N LEU A 22 -30.98 -13.51 12.37
CA LEU A 22 -32.18 -13.76 11.56
C LEU A 22 -33.41 -13.93 12.45
N HIS A 23 -33.64 -12.97 13.36
CA HIS A 23 -34.87 -12.95 14.14
C HIS A 23 -36.02 -12.25 13.35
N PRO A 24 -37.14 -12.94 13.07
CA PRO A 24 -38.26 -12.32 12.35
C PRO A 24 -38.95 -11.28 13.23
N SER A 25 -39.11 -10.06 12.71
CA SER A 25 -39.89 -8.99 13.36
C SER A 25 -41.31 -9.02 12.79
N ASP A 26 -42.33 -9.27 13.61
CA ASP A 26 -43.74 -9.37 13.18
C ASP A 26 -44.00 -10.38 12.02
N GLY A 27 -43.22 -11.46 11.95
CA GLY A 27 -43.42 -12.51 10.93
C GLY A 27 -42.76 -12.24 9.56
N SER A 28 -41.88 -11.24 9.43
CA SER A 28 -41.05 -11.04 8.22
C SER A 28 -39.59 -10.72 8.55
N PHE A 29 -38.68 -10.98 7.59
CA PHE A 29 -37.27 -10.59 7.65
C PHE A 29 -37.05 -9.26 6.91
N GLY A 30 -36.24 -8.35 7.45
CA GLY A 30 -35.75 -7.17 6.71
C GLY A 30 -36.74 -6.00 6.58
N ARG A 31 -37.27 -5.48 7.70
CA ARG A 31 -38.12 -4.26 7.68
C ARG A 31 -37.26 -3.00 7.74
N VAL A 32 -37.19 -2.24 6.64
CA VAL A 32 -36.52 -0.92 6.62
C VAL A 32 -37.52 0.16 7.03
N VAL A 33 -37.27 0.85 8.15
CA VAL A 33 -38.06 2.02 8.58
C VAL A 33 -37.41 3.27 7.98
N MET A 34 -37.97 3.81 6.89
CA MET A 34 -37.58 5.14 6.41
C MET A 34 -38.17 6.22 7.33
N ASN A 35 -37.33 6.88 8.13
CA ASN A 35 -37.68 8.15 8.76
C ASN A 35 -37.52 9.27 7.72
N CYS A 36 -38.56 9.51 6.90
CA CYS A 36 -38.61 10.72 6.09
C CYS A 36 -39.15 11.89 6.93
N CYS A 37 -38.25 12.79 7.35
CA CYS A 37 -38.63 14.17 7.64
C CYS A 37 -39.02 14.84 6.31
N LEU A 38 -40.31 14.86 5.97
CA LEU A 38 -41.03 15.96 5.28
C LEU A 38 -42.41 15.46 4.81
N VAL A 39 -43.45 16.05 5.42
CA VAL A 39 -44.84 16.19 4.90
C VAL A 39 -45.57 14.91 4.48
N ASP A 40 -46.11 14.14 5.43
CA ASP A 40 -47.55 14.00 5.69
C ASP A 40 -47.76 12.91 6.76
N ALA A 41 -48.41 13.24 7.86
CA ALA A 41 -48.65 12.33 8.96
C ALA A 41 -49.89 11.46 8.67
N ASN A 42 -49.76 10.39 7.86
CA ASN A 42 -50.66 9.21 7.93
C ASN A 42 -50.38 8.02 6.96
N LEU A 43 -49.24 7.91 6.28
CA LEU A 43 -48.93 6.72 5.44
C LEU A 43 -47.65 6.01 5.92
N ARG A 44 -47.82 4.90 6.66
CA ARG A 44 -46.73 3.94 6.93
C ARG A 44 -46.66 2.94 5.78
N TYR A 45 -45.79 3.16 4.79
CA TYR A 45 -45.39 2.09 3.87
C TYR A 45 -44.11 1.45 4.43
N ALA A 46 -44.21 0.20 4.87
CA ALA A 46 -43.06 -0.64 5.20
C ALA A 46 -42.87 -1.64 4.06
N PHE A 47 -41.72 -1.61 3.38
CA PHE A 47 -41.42 -2.54 2.30
C PHE A 47 -40.66 -3.79 2.79
N VAL A 48 -41.18 -4.93 2.33
CA VAL A 48 -40.61 -6.29 2.22
C VAL A 48 -39.35 -6.43 1.35
N SER A 49 -38.09 -6.41 1.82
CA SER A 49 -36.99 -6.80 0.91
C SER A 49 -37.02 -8.32 0.65
N LEU A 50 -37.36 -8.72 -0.59
CA LEU A 50 -37.44 -10.13 -1.00
C LEU A 50 -36.06 -10.79 -1.10
N GLU A 51 -35.02 -10.02 -1.39
CA GLU A 51 -33.62 -10.48 -1.38
C GLU A 51 -33.22 -10.95 0.01
N VAL A 52 -33.32 -10.07 1.02
CA VAL A 52 -33.01 -10.36 2.43
C VAL A 52 -33.85 -11.54 2.95
N MET A 53 -35.11 -11.61 2.51
CA MET A 53 -36.00 -12.71 2.87
C MET A 53 -35.52 -14.06 2.30
N TYR A 54 -35.09 -14.09 1.05
CA TYR A 54 -34.51 -15.30 0.47
C TYR A 54 -33.19 -15.68 1.16
N GLU A 55 -32.28 -14.73 1.35
CA GLU A 55 -30.98 -14.96 2.00
C GLU A 55 -31.17 -15.59 3.39
N ALA A 56 -32.10 -15.05 4.18
CA ALA A 56 -32.46 -15.59 5.49
C ALA A 56 -33.04 -17.01 5.38
N LEU A 57 -34.00 -17.24 4.47
CA LEU A 57 -34.62 -18.56 4.28
C LEU A 57 -33.61 -19.62 3.83
N ARG A 58 -32.68 -19.24 2.94
CA ARG A 58 -31.61 -20.10 2.43
C ARG A 58 -30.62 -20.45 3.52
N THR A 59 -30.20 -19.46 4.31
CA THR A 59 -29.31 -19.67 5.46
C THR A 59 -29.95 -20.63 6.46
N LEU A 60 -31.20 -20.39 6.88
CA LEU A 60 -31.91 -21.28 7.81
C LEU A 60 -32.09 -22.71 7.28
N GLU A 61 -32.31 -22.87 5.98
CA GLU A 61 -32.43 -24.19 5.33
C GLU A 61 -31.11 -24.97 5.34
N VAL A 62 -30.00 -24.32 4.94
CA VAL A 62 -28.66 -24.94 4.97
C VAL A 62 -28.29 -25.30 6.41
N LEU A 63 -28.61 -24.43 7.36
CA LEU A 63 -28.41 -24.66 8.79
C LEU A 63 -29.42 -25.65 9.40
N GLY A 64 -30.39 -26.21 8.64
CA GLY A 64 -31.36 -27.17 9.18
C GLY A 64 -32.23 -26.66 10.33
N ILE A 65 -32.47 -25.35 10.41
CA ILE A 65 -33.30 -24.71 11.44
C ILE A 65 -34.76 -24.74 10.96
N GLU A 66 -35.68 -25.25 11.79
CA GLU A 66 -37.09 -25.35 11.42
C GLU A 66 -37.74 -23.98 11.17
N LYS A 67 -38.38 -23.82 10.01
CA LYS A 67 -39.05 -22.59 9.57
C LYS A 67 -40.32 -22.35 10.40
N LYS A 68 -40.48 -21.18 11.03
CA LYS A 68 -41.73 -20.80 11.73
C LYS A 68 -42.90 -20.67 10.73
N PRO A 69 -44.11 -21.13 11.07
CA PRO A 69 -45.26 -21.12 10.16
C PRO A 69 -45.71 -19.70 9.75
N ASP A 70 -45.56 -18.72 10.63
CA ASP A 70 -45.97 -17.32 10.38
C ASP A 70 -45.14 -16.64 9.27
N VAL A 71 -43.85 -16.99 9.17
CA VAL A 71 -42.94 -16.48 8.14
C VAL A 71 -43.38 -16.95 6.75
N ARG A 72 -43.83 -18.21 6.63
CA ARG A 72 -44.31 -18.76 5.36
C ARG A 72 -45.52 -18.01 4.83
N ALA A 73 -46.46 -17.64 5.69
CA ALA A 73 -47.67 -16.91 5.29
C ALA A 73 -47.34 -15.50 4.76
N SER A 74 -46.49 -14.75 5.49
CA SER A 74 -46.08 -13.39 5.11
C SER A 74 -45.22 -13.37 3.84
N ALA A 75 -44.24 -14.28 3.75
CA ALA A 75 -43.35 -14.42 2.61
C ALA A 75 -44.09 -14.79 1.33
N CYS A 76 -45.02 -15.76 1.42
CA CYS A 76 -45.82 -16.15 0.26
C CYS A 76 -46.79 -15.05 -0.20
N ALA A 77 -47.32 -14.23 0.72
CA ALA A 77 -48.14 -13.08 0.34
C ALA A 77 -47.33 -12.04 -0.45
N SER A 78 -46.15 -11.68 0.04
CA SER A 78 -45.26 -10.69 -0.57
C SER A 78 -44.71 -11.16 -1.93
N ALA A 79 -44.30 -12.42 -2.02
CA ALA A 79 -43.86 -13.02 -3.28
C ALA A 79 -45.01 -13.08 -4.30
N ALA A 80 -46.21 -13.50 -3.89
CA ALA A 80 -47.37 -13.57 -4.79
C ALA A 80 -47.83 -12.19 -5.29
N GLU A 81 -47.73 -11.14 -4.47
CA GLU A 81 -48.02 -9.76 -4.88
C GLU A 81 -47.03 -9.28 -5.94
N THR A 82 -45.74 -9.50 -5.72
CA THR A 82 -44.66 -9.09 -6.66
C THR A 82 -44.72 -9.83 -7.99
N LEU A 83 -45.06 -11.13 -7.96
CA LEU A 83 -45.23 -11.96 -9.15
C LEU A 83 -46.47 -11.61 -9.97
N ARG A 84 -47.52 -11.02 -9.34
CA ARG A 84 -48.73 -10.54 -10.02
C ARG A 84 -48.60 -9.13 -10.57
N SER A 85 -47.67 -8.33 -10.04
CA SER A 85 -47.42 -6.97 -10.52
C SER A 85 -46.75 -7.00 -11.89
N THR A 86 -47.33 -6.32 -12.87
CA THR A 86 -46.79 -6.19 -14.23
C THR A 86 -45.63 -5.18 -14.34
N SER A 87 -45.36 -4.42 -13.28
CA SER A 87 -44.34 -3.35 -13.23
C SER A 87 -43.13 -3.68 -12.34
N SER A 88 -43.02 -4.92 -11.84
CA SER A 88 -41.87 -5.32 -11.01
C SER A 88 -40.57 -5.35 -11.82
N ALA A 89 -39.49 -4.85 -11.20
CA ALA A 89 -38.14 -4.93 -11.75
C ALA A 89 -37.72 -6.41 -11.92
N PRO A 90 -36.81 -6.73 -12.86
CA PRO A 90 -36.31 -8.10 -13.05
C PRO A 90 -35.71 -8.69 -11.77
N GLU A 91 -35.04 -7.87 -10.96
CA GLU A 91 -34.47 -8.24 -9.66
C GLU A 91 -35.54 -8.67 -8.65
N ASP A 92 -36.57 -7.83 -8.43
CA ASP A 92 -37.68 -8.15 -7.53
C ASP A 92 -38.43 -9.40 -7.97
N LEU A 93 -38.61 -9.56 -9.29
CA LEU A 93 -39.27 -10.71 -9.89
C LEU A 93 -38.45 -11.99 -9.70
N PHE A 94 -37.14 -11.91 -9.89
CA PHE A 94 -36.20 -13.01 -9.65
C PHE A 94 -36.20 -13.44 -8.18
N ASN A 95 -36.08 -12.49 -7.25
CA ASN A 95 -36.08 -12.78 -5.82
C ASN A 95 -37.43 -13.35 -5.35
N ALA A 96 -38.56 -12.88 -5.91
CA ALA A 96 -39.88 -13.45 -5.65
C ALA A 96 -39.98 -14.93 -6.08
N LEU A 97 -39.40 -15.29 -7.24
CA LEU A 97 -39.33 -16.68 -7.71
C LEU A 97 -38.43 -17.56 -6.82
N ARG A 98 -37.32 -17.03 -6.33
CA ARG A 98 -36.44 -17.74 -5.38
C ARG A 98 -37.18 -18.07 -4.08
N VAL A 99 -37.89 -17.10 -3.50
CA VAL A 99 -38.73 -17.30 -2.32
C VAL A 99 -39.84 -18.33 -2.61
N ASN A 100 -40.49 -18.22 -3.77
CA ASN A 100 -41.52 -19.17 -4.19
C ASN A 100 -41.00 -20.61 -4.29
N GLY A 101 -39.80 -20.80 -4.85
CA GLY A 101 -39.16 -22.11 -4.97
C GLY A 101 -38.91 -22.77 -3.61
N MET A 102 -38.47 -21.99 -2.61
CA MET A 102 -38.17 -22.51 -1.28
C MET A 102 -39.43 -22.80 -0.44
N LEU A 103 -40.47 -21.97 -0.55
CA LEU A 103 -41.68 -22.08 0.27
C LEU A 103 -42.84 -22.81 -0.43
N LYS A 104 -42.70 -23.07 -1.73
CA LYS A 104 -43.72 -23.62 -2.64
C LYS A 104 -45.04 -22.86 -2.48
N CYS A 105 -45.00 -21.54 -2.67
CA CYS A 105 -46.21 -20.72 -2.62
C CYS A 105 -47.10 -21.09 -3.82
N VAL A 106 -48.41 -21.21 -3.62
CA VAL A 106 -49.33 -21.74 -4.64
C VAL A 106 -49.44 -20.74 -5.80
N LEU A 107 -48.78 -21.02 -6.92
CA LEU A 107 -48.89 -20.28 -8.18
C LEU A 107 -49.55 -21.14 -9.25
N ASN A 108 -50.27 -20.51 -10.17
CA ASN A 108 -50.90 -21.19 -11.31
C ASN A 108 -49.90 -21.31 -12.46
N ASP A 109 -49.92 -22.42 -13.21
CA ASP A 109 -49.04 -22.66 -14.38
C ASP A 109 -49.10 -21.55 -15.43
N LYS A 110 -50.25 -20.88 -15.57
CA LYS A 110 -50.42 -19.74 -16.48
C LYS A 110 -49.60 -18.50 -16.09
N ALA A 111 -49.37 -18.31 -14.79
CA ALA A 111 -48.58 -17.18 -14.29
C ALA A 111 -47.09 -17.36 -14.62
N PHE A 112 -46.58 -18.59 -14.58
CA PHE A 112 -45.19 -18.89 -14.95
C PHE A 112 -44.89 -18.59 -16.42
N ALA A 113 -45.83 -18.84 -17.33
CA ALA A 113 -45.68 -18.50 -18.75
C ALA A 113 -45.61 -16.98 -18.98
N GLU A 114 -46.43 -16.20 -18.24
CA GLU A 114 -46.41 -14.74 -18.29
C GLU A 114 -45.09 -14.16 -17.73
N ILE A 115 -44.61 -14.73 -16.62
CA ILE A 115 -43.34 -14.36 -16.00
C ILE A 115 -42.16 -14.69 -16.92
N ALA A 116 -42.15 -15.87 -17.54
CA ALA A 116 -41.11 -16.26 -18.50
C ALA A 116 -41.05 -15.29 -19.70
N SER A 117 -42.20 -14.86 -20.23
CA SER A 117 -42.25 -13.86 -21.32
C SER A 117 -41.58 -12.54 -20.89
N ARG A 118 -41.81 -12.07 -19.67
CA ARG A 118 -41.20 -10.83 -19.17
C ARG A 118 -39.68 -10.92 -19.06
N PHE A 119 -39.14 -12.05 -18.64
CA PHE A 119 -37.70 -12.25 -18.62
C PHE A 119 -37.11 -12.34 -20.04
N HIS A 120 -37.83 -12.97 -20.98
CA HIS A 120 -37.43 -12.95 -22.39
C HIS A 120 -37.40 -11.53 -22.96
N ASP A 121 -38.41 -10.69 -22.65
CA ASP A 121 -38.45 -9.30 -23.10
C ASP A 121 -37.27 -8.48 -22.51
N ASN A 122 -36.97 -8.66 -21.22
CA ASN A 122 -35.83 -7.99 -20.57
C ASN A 122 -34.48 -8.40 -21.16
N LEU A 123 -34.32 -9.65 -21.61
CA LEU A 123 -33.07 -10.12 -22.24
C LEU A 123 -32.80 -9.50 -23.61
N ILE A 124 -33.83 -9.02 -24.31
CA ILE A 124 -33.67 -8.34 -25.60
C ILE A 124 -33.02 -6.96 -25.41
N ASP A 125 -33.35 -6.27 -24.30
CA ASP A 125 -32.89 -4.92 -23.99
C ASP A 125 -31.72 -4.86 -22.97
N ALA A 126 -31.27 -6.01 -22.46
CA ALA A 126 -30.24 -6.11 -21.44
C ALA A 126 -28.90 -5.51 -21.89
N LYS A 127 -28.34 -4.61 -21.06
CA LYS A 127 -27.05 -3.94 -21.28
C LYS A 127 -26.09 -4.05 -20.09
N SER A 128 -26.57 -4.58 -18.97
CA SER A 128 -25.79 -4.84 -17.77
C SER A 128 -25.75 -6.33 -17.46
N LEU A 129 -24.69 -6.74 -16.76
CA LEU A 129 -24.52 -8.09 -16.27
C LEU A 129 -25.65 -8.52 -15.34
N LEU A 130 -26.15 -7.62 -14.50
CA LEU A 130 -27.24 -7.89 -13.57
C LEU A 130 -28.57 -8.14 -14.29
N ASP A 131 -28.86 -7.41 -15.37
CA ASP A 131 -30.05 -7.67 -16.19
C ASP A 131 -30.01 -9.08 -16.79
N PHE A 132 -28.85 -9.50 -17.29
CA PHE A 132 -28.64 -10.86 -17.78
C PHE A 132 -28.81 -11.89 -16.65
N TYR A 133 -28.14 -11.67 -15.51
CA TYR A 133 -28.17 -12.56 -14.36
C TYR A 133 -29.58 -12.80 -13.82
N TYR A 134 -30.32 -11.74 -13.48
CA TYR A 134 -31.67 -11.87 -12.95
C TYR A 134 -32.63 -12.50 -13.97
N SER A 135 -32.48 -12.17 -15.26
CA SER A 135 -33.40 -12.66 -16.29
C SER A 135 -33.13 -14.11 -16.68
N ILE A 136 -31.87 -14.50 -16.87
CA ILE A 136 -31.49 -15.88 -17.14
C ILE A 136 -31.76 -16.76 -15.91
N GLY A 137 -31.34 -16.31 -14.72
CA GLY A 137 -31.62 -17.01 -13.47
C GLY A 137 -33.12 -17.17 -13.22
N GLY A 138 -33.92 -16.15 -13.54
CA GLY A 138 -35.39 -16.22 -13.48
C GLY A 138 -35.96 -17.31 -14.37
N LEU A 139 -35.51 -17.40 -15.63
CA LEU A 139 -35.92 -18.45 -16.56
C LEU A 139 -35.52 -19.85 -16.09
N VAL A 140 -34.31 -20.02 -15.52
CA VAL A 140 -33.89 -21.29 -14.91
C VAL A 140 -34.82 -21.69 -13.76
N LEU A 141 -35.16 -20.75 -12.86
CA LEU A 141 -36.08 -21.02 -11.75
C LEU A 141 -37.49 -21.38 -12.23
N VAL A 142 -37.99 -20.78 -13.32
CA VAL A 142 -39.27 -21.15 -13.94
C VAL A 142 -39.20 -22.56 -14.52
N LYS A 143 -38.10 -22.91 -15.20
CA LYS A 143 -37.85 -24.26 -15.72
C LYS A 143 -37.81 -25.30 -14.60
N ASP A 144 -37.19 -25.01 -13.46
CA ASP A 144 -37.08 -25.94 -12.33
C ASP A 144 -38.39 -26.11 -11.56
N GLN A 145 -39.24 -25.08 -11.53
CA GLN A 145 -40.50 -25.08 -10.78
C GLN A 145 -41.71 -25.56 -11.59
N THR A 146 -41.60 -25.70 -12.91
CA THR A 146 -42.71 -26.10 -13.79
C THR A 146 -42.34 -27.34 -14.62
N SER A 147 -43.31 -28.23 -14.83
CA SER A 147 -43.16 -29.42 -15.68
C SER A 147 -43.47 -29.15 -17.16
N ASN A 148 -43.79 -27.90 -17.53
CA ASN A 148 -44.19 -27.51 -18.88
C ASN A 148 -42.97 -27.00 -19.66
N SER A 149 -42.59 -27.72 -20.71
CA SER A 149 -41.22 -27.79 -21.23
C SER A 149 -40.90 -26.83 -22.38
N ASP A 150 -41.22 -25.54 -22.29
CA ASP A 150 -40.90 -24.59 -23.38
C ASP A 150 -40.28 -23.26 -22.90
N VAL A 151 -39.39 -23.36 -21.90
CA VAL A 151 -38.52 -22.25 -21.46
C VAL A 151 -37.13 -22.47 -22.05
N GLN A 152 -37.02 -22.32 -23.37
CA GLN A 152 -35.74 -22.42 -24.09
C GLN A 152 -35.30 -21.04 -24.60
N LEU A 153 -33.99 -20.79 -24.56
CA LEU A 153 -33.40 -19.59 -25.17
C LEU A 153 -33.19 -19.84 -26.67
N ARG A 154 -33.95 -19.14 -27.52
CA ARG A 154 -33.81 -19.22 -28.99
C ARG A 154 -32.50 -18.59 -29.49
N ASP A 155 -32.00 -17.57 -28.80
CA ASP A 155 -30.76 -16.83 -29.13
C ASP A 155 -29.65 -17.09 -28.10
N ALA A 156 -29.55 -18.31 -27.55
CA ALA A 156 -28.60 -18.65 -26.49
C ALA A 156 -27.15 -18.27 -26.85
N GLU A 157 -26.73 -18.53 -28.08
CA GLU A 157 -25.40 -18.16 -28.61
C GLU A 157 -25.13 -16.66 -28.57
N LYS A 158 -26.10 -15.85 -28.98
CA LYS A 158 -25.97 -14.38 -29.00
C LYS A 158 -25.89 -13.82 -27.58
N ILE A 159 -26.67 -14.39 -26.65
CA ILE A 159 -26.66 -14.02 -25.23
C ILE A 159 -25.33 -14.43 -24.60
N PHE A 160 -24.83 -15.63 -24.91
CA PHE A 160 -23.53 -16.13 -24.45
C PHE A 160 -22.40 -15.19 -24.87
N ARG A 161 -22.33 -14.79 -26.15
CA ARG A 161 -21.34 -13.82 -26.64
C ARG A 161 -21.49 -12.45 -26.00
N SER A 162 -22.71 -11.97 -25.79
CA SER A 162 -22.96 -10.66 -25.15
C SER A 162 -22.50 -10.63 -23.69
N LEU A 163 -22.66 -11.75 -22.96
CA LEU A 163 -22.10 -11.95 -21.63
C LEU A 163 -20.57 -12.06 -21.66
N LYS A 164 -20.03 -12.77 -22.65
CA LYS A 164 -18.58 -12.95 -22.82
C LYS A 164 -17.88 -11.64 -23.18
N ASP A 165 -18.52 -10.73 -23.90
CA ASP A 165 -17.99 -9.39 -24.22
C ASP A 165 -17.73 -8.53 -22.97
N LEU A 166 -18.33 -8.86 -21.82
CA LEU A 166 -18.07 -8.21 -20.53
C LEU A 166 -16.82 -8.74 -19.81
N SER A 167 -16.26 -9.86 -20.28
CA SER A 167 -15.04 -10.49 -19.75
C SER A 167 -13.78 -9.72 -20.10
N GLN A 168 -12.80 -9.70 -19.19
CA GLN A 168 -11.48 -9.10 -19.38
C GLN A 168 -10.37 -10.16 -19.47
N SER A 169 -9.20 -9.73 -19.94
CA SER A 169 -8.05 -10.62 -20.20
C SER A 169 -7.44 -11.26 -18.94
N ASP A 170 -7.71 -10.68 -17.78
CA ASP A 170 -7.27 -11.10 -16.43
C ASP A 170 -8.25 -12.09 -15.77
N GLY A 171 -9.35 -12.44 -16.43
CA GLY A 171 -10.40 -13.29 -15.86
C GLY A 171 -11.38 -12.54 -14.94
N ARG A 172 -11.37 -11.20 -14.89
CA ARG A 172 -12.42 -10.41 -14.21
C ARG A 172 -13.51 -9.97 -15.20
N TRP A 173 -14.69 -9.61 -14.68
CA TRP A 173 -15.85 -9.22 -15.51
C TRP A 173 -16.36 -7.83 -15.17
N ARG A 174 -16.91 -7.14 -16.17
CA ARG A 174 -17.55 -5.82 -16.00
C ARG A 174 -19.04 -5.97 -15.70
N TYR A 175 -19.58 -5.12 -14.84
CA TYR A 175 -21.03 -5.03 -14.62
C TYR A 175 -21.79 -4.40 -15.80
N SER A 176 -21.14 -3.55 -16.60
CA SER A 176 -21.73 -2.94 -17.79
C SER A 176 -20.64 -2.55 -18.78
N SER A 177 -20.96 -2.55 -20.07
CA SER A 177 -20.07 -2.03 -21.13
C SER A 177 -19.71 -0.56 -20.98
N ASN A 178 -20.52 0.22 -20.25
CA ASN A 178 -20.27 1.64 -19.98
C ASN A 178 -19.31 1.89 -18.80
N ASN A 179 -19.06 0.88 -17.96
CA ASN A 179 -18.12 0.99 -16.84
C ASN A 179 -16.83 0.22 -17.18
N PRO A 180 -15.65 0.86 -17.26
CA PRO A 180 -14.41 0.17 -17.55
C PRO A 180 -13.95 -0.78 -16.43
N GLU A 181 -14.43 -0.58 -15.20
CA GLU A 181 -14.01 -1.33 -14.01
C GLU A 181 -14.52 -2.78 -14.04
N SER A 182 -13.61 -3.73 -13.79
CA SER A 182 -13.88 -5.16 -13.72
C SER A 182 -13.74 -5.67 -12.29
N SER A 183 -14.68 -6.52 -11.87
CA SER A 183 -14.83 -7.04 -10.51
C SER A 183 -14.69 -8.56 -10.51
N THR A 184 -14.23 -9.10 -9.38
CA THR A 184 -14.19 -10.55 -9.14
C THR A 184 -15.57 -11.06 -8.75
N ASP A 185 -16.34 -10.29 -7.96
CA ASP A 185 -17.75 -10.60 -7.68
C ASP A 185 -18.58 -10.67 -8.97
N ALA A 186 -18.38 -9.73 -9.90
CA ALA A 186 -18.98 -9.75 -11.22
C ALA A 186 -18.61 -11.02 -12.02
N ALA A 187 -17.39 -11.54 -11.86
CA ALA A 187 -16.99 -12.78 -12.52
C ALA A 187 -17.81 -13.98 -12.02
N GLY A 188 -18.05 -14.08 -10.71
CA GLY A 188 -18.94 -15.09 -10.12
C GLY A 188 -20.37 -15.01 -10.66
N ILE A 189 -20.95 -13.80 -10.69
CA ILE A 189 -22.29 -13.55 -11.25
C ILE A 189 -22.36 -13.93 -12.73
N ALA A 190 -21.33 -13.59 -13.50
CA ALA A 190 -21.26 -13.92 -14.92
C ALA A 190 -21.18 -15.43 -15.17
N LEU A 191 -20.39 -16.15 -14.38
CA LEU A 191 -20.28 -17.61 -14.48
C LEU A 191 -21.62 -18.30 -14.17
N GLU A 192 -22.36 -17.81 -13.17
CA GLU A 192 -23.69 -18.32 -12.85
C GLU A 192 -24.70 -18.03 -13.98
N ALA A 193 -24.66 -16.83 -14.57
CA ALA A 193 -25.49 -16.49 -15.73
C ALA A 193 -25.15 -17.37 -16.95
N LEU A 194 -23.86 -17.59 -17.25
CA LEU A 194 -23.42 -18.45 -18.35
C LEU A 194 -23.86 -19.90 -18.13
N ALA A 195 -23.81 -20.42 -16.91
CA ALA A 195 -24.34 -21.74 -16.55
C ALA A 195 -25.85 -21.85 -16.84
N GLY A 196 -26.60 -20.78 -16.54
CA GLY A 196 -28.02 -20.70 -16.88
C GLY A 196 -28.29 -20.70 -18.39
N VAL A 197 -27.46 -20.00 -19.19
CA VAL A 197 -27.56 -20.04 -20.66
C VAL A 197 -27.35 -21.45 -21.19
N ILE A 198 -26.33 -22.15 -20.69
CA ILE A 198 -26.03 -23.55 -21.06
C ILE A 198 -27.21 -24.47 -20.71
N SER A 199 -27.81 -24.30 -19.52
CA SER A 199 -28.98 -25.09 -19.10
C SER A 199 -30.24 -24.83 -19.95
N LEU A 200 -30.42 -23.60 -20.45
CA LEU A 200 -31.61 -23.19 -21.20
C LEU A 200 -31.46 -23.31 -22.73
N ALA A 201 -30.30 -23.74 -23.23
CA ALA A 201 -30.06 -23.91 -24.66
C ALA A 201 -30.91 -25.05 -25.26
N SER A 202 -31.46 -24.81 -26.45
CA SER A 202 -32.33 -25.77 -27.17
C SER A 202 -31.57 -26.86 -27.94
N SER A 203 -30.27 -26.64 -28.16
CA SER A 203 -29.31 -27.62 -28.67
C SER A 203 -28.15 -27.70 -27.67
N GLU A 204 -27.45 -28.85 -27.61
CA GLU A 204 -26.04 -28.83 -27.17
C GLU A 204 -25.37 -27.69 -27.96
N ILE A 205 -24.56 -26.87 -27.31
CA ILE A 205 -23.73 -25.90 -28.01
C ILE A 205 -22.72 -26.75 -28.80
N ASP A 206 -23.17 -27.20 -29.96
CA ASP A 206 -22.51 -28.21 -30.77
C ASP A 206 -21.19 -27.59 -31.24
N HIS A 207 -20.09 -28.30 -31.01
CA HIS A 207 -18.70 -27.84 -31.15
C HIS A 207 -18.26 -27.55 -32.60
N SER A 208 -19.19 -27.29 -33.50
CA SER A 208 -18.93 -26.96 -34.89
C SER A 208 -20.17 -26.35 -35.52
N LEU A 209 -20.15 -25.06 -35.90
CA LEU A 209 -20.83 -24.53 -37.11
C LEU A 209 -20.56 -23.04 -37.36
N ASP A 210 -19.54 -22.81 -38.20
CA ASP A 210 -19.57 -22.03 -39.45
C ASP A 210 -20.81 -21.16 -39.74
N ILE A 211 -20.67 -19.82 -39.80
CA ILE A 211 -21.59 -18.94 -40.56
C ILE A 211 -20.86 -17.70 -41.15
N HIS A 212 -20.82 -17.66 -42.48
CA HIS A 212 -20.79 -16.48 -43.35
C HIS A 212 -21.87 -15.43 -43.01
N ALA A 213 -21.49 -14.15 -42.79
CA ALA A 213 -22.11 -12.90 -43.34
C ALA A 213 -21.78 -11.65 -42.47
N PRO A 214 -22.10 -10.41 -42.89
CA PRO A 214 -21.60 -9.66 -44.03
C PRO A 214 -20.85 -8.37 -43.59
N LYS A 215 -19.96 -7.87 -44.46
CA LYS A 215 -19.29 -6.56 -44.32
C LYS A 215 -20.32 -5.43 -44.12
N ARG A 216 -20.20 -4.66 -43.03
CA ARG A 216 -20.81 -3.31 -42.95
C ARG A 216 -19.91 -2.30 -42.23
N ALA A 217 -19.33 -1.44 -43.07
CA ALA A 217 -18.86 -0.05 -42.87
C ALA A 217 -18.45 0.41 -41.46
N VAL A 218 -17.14 0.51 -41.25
CA VAL A 218 -16.53 1.35 -40.21
C VAL A 218 -16.64 2.81 -40.62
N ASN A 219 -17.21 3.62 -39.72
CA ASN A 219 -17.43 5.06 -39.89
C ASN A 219 -16.16 5.83 -39.50
N HIS A 220 -15.68 6.71 -40.39
CA HIS A 220 -14.32 7.27 -40.38
C HIS A 220 -14.11 8.48 -39.44
N ARG A 221 -14.79 8.56 -38.29
CA ARG A 221 -14.83 9.82 -37.51
C ARG A 221 -14.70 9.73 -35.99
N GLN A 222 -14.04 8.69 -35.46
CA GLN A 222 -13.66 8.65 -34.04
C GLN A 222 -12.21 8.17 -33.85
N GLN A 223 -11.27 8.85 -34.51
CA GLN A 223 -9.85 8.81 -34.19
C GLN A 223 -9.33 10.25 -34.14
N SER A 224 -9.53 10.89 -32.99
CA SER A 224 -8.85 12.12 -32.61
C SER A 224 -9.06 12.28 -31.11
N ILE A 225 -8.25 11.56 -30.34
CA ILE A 225 -7.77 11.79 -28.96
C ILE A 225 -7.28 10.40 -28.51
N ASP A 226 -6.12 9.99 -29.03
CA ASP A 226 -5.28 8.91 -28.46
C ASP A 226 -3.88 8.91 -29.10
N SER A 227 -3.43 10.10 -29.54
CA SER A 227 -2.22 10.27 -30.33
C SER A 227 -1.02 10.82 -29.54
N TYR A 228 -0.88 10.50 -28.25
CA TYR A 228 0.32 10.94 -27.51
C TYR A 228 1.10 9.89 -26.71
N MET A 229 0.70 8.62 -26.66
CA MET A 229 1.53 7.57 -26.02
C MET A 229 1.42 6.21 -26.73
N ARG A 230 1.95 6.11 -27.95
CA ARG A 230 2.44 4.82 -28.49
C ARG A 230 3.31 5.04 -29.72
N ARG A 231 4.62 5.16 -29.51
CA ARG A 231 5.62 5.19 -30.57
C ARG A 231 6.76 4.27 -30.16
N ASP A 232 6.58 2.98 -30.43
CA ASP A 232 7.61 1.99 -30.77
C ASP A 232 7.08 0.57 -30.54
N LEU A 233 6.41 0.02 -31.56
CA LEU A 233 6.26 -1.43 -31.79
C LEU A 233 5.80 -1.62 -33.25
N THR A 234 6.65 -1.22 -34.20
CA THR A 234 6.47 -1.48 -35.66
C THR A 234 7.65 -2.26 -36.22
N GLN A 235 8.07 -3.32 -35.52
CA GLN A 235 9.08 -4.23 -36.06
C GLN A 235 8.93 -5.71 -35.64
N PHE A 236 7.70 -6.19 -35.46
CA PHE A 236 7.42 -7.63 -35.31
C PHE A 236 6.17 -8.10 -36.08
N ARG A 237 5.81 -7.43 -37.19
CA ARG A 237 4.65 -7.81 -38.01
C ARG A 237 4.97 -8.59 -39.30
N HIS A 238 6.19 -9.09 -39.46
CA HIS A 238 6.60 -9.77 -40.70
C HIS A 238 7.12 -11.20 -40.55
N LEU A 239 6.97 -11.85 -39.39
CA LEU A 239 7.43 -13.22 -39.19
C LEU A 239 6.53 -14.10 -38.29
N MET A 240 5.22 -13.81 -38.29
CA MET A 240 4.19 -14.66 -37.67
C MET A 240 2.94 -14.64 -38.57
N THR A 241 3.06 -15.17 -39.78
CA THR A 241 1.92 -15.34 -40.72
C THR A 241 1.75 -16.79 -41.18
N LEU A 242 2.27 -17.78 -40.45
CA LEU A 242 2.14 -19.20 -40.84
C LEU A 242 1.88 -20.18 -39.68
N THR A 243 1.46 -19.70 -38.50
CA THR A 243 1.00 -20.56 -37.39
C THR A 243 -0.26 -20.04 -36.67
N GLU A 244 -1.02 -19.14 -37.31
CA GLU A 244 -2.41 -18.80 -36.92
C GLU A 244 -3.38 -19.34 -37.98
N SER A 245 -3.21 -20.61 -38.31
CA SER A 245 -4.25 -21.41 -38.98
C SER A 245 -4.25 -22.75 -38.27
N VAL A 246 -5.41 -23.13 -37.73
CA VAL A 246 -5.69 -24.34 -36.93
C VAL A 246 -5.49 -24.16 -35.41
N ASN A 247 -6.38 -23.40 -34.76
CA ASN A 247 -7.22 -23.92 -33.66
C ASN A 247 -8.31 -22.89 -33.24
N GLU A 248 -9.17 -22.49 -34.19
CA GLU A 248 -10.46 -21.89 -33.83
C GLU A 248 -11.41 -23.03 -33.46
N SER A 249 -11.49 -23.36 -32.16
CA SER A 249 -12.45 -24.35 -31.66
C SER A 249 -12.79 -24.13 -30.18
N ASN A 250 -14.08 -23.84 -29.93
CA ASN A 250 -14.84 -23.94 -28.68
C ASN A 250 -14.84 -22.71 -27.73
N GLU A 251 -15.91 -21.89 -27.77
CA GLU A 251 -16.13 -20.77 -26.83
C GLU A 251 -16.12 -21.22 -25.36
N VAL A 252 -16.54 -22.46 -25.08
CA VAL A 252 -16.47 -23.09 -23.76
C VAL A 252 -15.03 -23.33 -23.30
N ALA A 253 -14.11 -23.66 -24.23
CA ALA A 253 -12.69 -23.83 -23.90
C ALA A 253 -12.02 -22.49 -23.56
N ASN A 254 -12.41 -21.41 -24.24
CA ASN A 254 -11.97 -20.06 -23.90
C ASN A 254 -12.46 -19.65 -22.50
N MET A 255 -13.73 -19.91 -22.19
CA MET A 255 -14.28 -19.69 -20.85
C MET A 255 -13.51 -20.45 -19.77
N LYS A 256 -13.12 -21.71 -20.02
CA LYS A 256 -12.27 -22.49 -19.09
C LYS A 256 -10.91 -21.81 -18.85
N ASN A 257 -10.29 -21.27 -19.89
CA ASN A 257 -9.03 -20.52 -19.75
C ASN A 257 -9.22 -19.24 -18.93
N ASP A 258 -10.34 -18.53 -19.08
CA ASP A 258 -10.60 -17.35 -18.26
C ASP A 258 -10.81 -17.69 -16.79
N ILE A 259 -11.42 -18.84 -16.48
CA ILE A 259 -11.55 -19.33 -15.11
C ILE A 259 -10.17 -19.62 -14.52
N VAL A 260 -9.27 -20.27 -15.27
CA VAL A 260 -7.89 -20.50 -14.81
C VAL A 260 -7.19 -19.19 -14.48
N LYS A 261 -7.30 -18.18 -15.37
CA LYS A 261 -6.75 -16.84 -15.15
C LYS A 261 -7.36 -16.12 -13.95
N LEU A 262 -8.68 -16.26 -13.75
CA LEU A 262 -9.35 -15.72 -12.58
C LEU A 262 -8.71 -16.29 -11.30
N PHE A 263 -8.45 -17.60 -11.25
CA PHE A 263 -7.77 -18.23 -10.11
C PHE A 263 -6.31 -17.79 -9.93
N ASP A 264 -5.64 -17.25 -10.96
CA ASP A 264 -4.31 -16.66 -10.81
C ASP A 264 -4.34 -15.32 -10.05
N SER A 265 -5.52 -14.68 -9.97
CA SER A 265 -5.73 -13.48 -9.15
C SER A 265 -6.11 -13.76 -7.68
N ILE A 266 -6.10 -15.03 -7.24
CA ILE A 266 -6.42 -15.39 -5.85
C ILE A 266 -5.29 -14.95 -4.92
N GLU A 267 -5.65 -14.34 -3.78
CA GLU A 267 -4.70 -14.00 -2.72
C GLU A 267 -4.62 -15.14 -1.70
N ARG A 268 -3.48 -15.27 -1.01
CA ARG A 268 -3.19 -16.37 -0.08
C ARG A 268 -2.60 -15.85 1.23
N TYR A 269 -3.17 -16.28 2.36
CA TYR A 269 -2.63 -16.08 3.70
C TYR A 269 -1.52 -17.10 4.02
N GLU A 270 -0.68 -16.79 5.03
CA GLU A 270 0.41 -17.66 5.49
C GLU A 270 -0.08 -19.04 5.98
N ASP A 271 -1.31 -19.15 6.49
CA ASP A 271 -1.95 -20.39 6.93
C ASP A 271 -2.50 -21.26 5.76
N GLY A 272 -2.34 -20.77 4.54
CA GLY A 272 -2.82 -21.37 3.30
C GLY A 272 -4.29 -21.14 3.00
N ALA A 273 -5.00 -20.27 3.73
CA ALA A 273 -6.31 -19.77 3.30
C ALA A 273 -6.16 -18.91 2.05
N CYS A 274 -7.11 -19.02 1.11
CA CYS A 274 -7.10 -18.28 -0.15
C CYS A 274 -8.41 -17.51 -0.29
N TYR A 275 -8.37 -16.30 -0.83
CA TYR A 275 -9.56 -15.48 -1.04
C TYR A 275 -9.42 -14.64 -2.31
N PHE A 276 -10.56 -14.19 -2.82
CA PHE A 276 -10.60 -13.20 -3.88
C PHE A 276 -10.79 -11.81 -3.26
N ASP A 277 -9.84 -10.91 -3.52
CA ASP A 277 -9.97 -9.49 -3.17
C ASP A 277 -10.65 -8.71 -4.29
N ASP A 278 -11.54 -7.80 -3.89
CA ASP A 278 -12.18 -6.85 -4.79
C ASP A 278 -12.00 -5.43 -4.24
N LYS A 279 -11.17 -4.64 -4.93
CA LYS A 279 -10.76 -3.30 -4.47
C LYS A 279 -11.77 -2.20 -4.84
N ILE A 280 -12.92 -2.57 -5.39
CA ILE A 280 -13.93 -1.62 -5.87
C ILE A 280 -14.87 -1.25 -4.72
N VAL A 281 -14.62 -0.10 -4.10
CA VAL A 281 -15.60 0.58 -3.24
C VAL A 281 -16.48 1.45 -4.13
N GLY A 282 -17.63 0.95 -4.56
CA GLY A 282 -18.53 1.70 -5.45
C GLY A 282 -19.99 1.23 -5.47
N ILE A 283 -20.91 2.20 -5.30
CA ILE A 283 -22.36 2.31 -5.60
C ILE A 283 -23.32 1.12 -5.30
N TYR A 284 -22.92 -0.14 -5.46
CA TYR A 284 -23.77 -1.34 -5.30
C TYR A 284 -23.60 -2.07 -3.95
N GLY A 285 -22.96 -1.42 -2.97
CA GLY A 285 -22.74 -1.94 -1.61
C GLY A 285 -21.29 -2.39 -1.39
N ASP A 286 -20.84 -2.37 -0.13
CA ASP A 286 -19.48 -2.79 0.24
C ASP A 286 -19.28 -4.28 -0.08
N GLN A 287 -18.62 -4.56 -1.21
CA GLN A 287 -18.27 -5.93 -1.61
C GLN A 287 -16.91 -6.28 -1.02
N GLY A 288 -16.91 -6.82 0.20
CA GLY A 288 -15.70 -7.33 0.83
C GLY A 288 -15.24 -8.68 0.25
N PRO A 289 -14.03 -9.13 0.61
CA PRO A 289 -13.44 -10.41 0.16
C PRO A 289 -14.35 -11.63 0.30
N LEU A 290 -15.19 -11.65 1.35
CA LEU A 290 -16.15 -12.73 1.60
C LEU A 290 -17.23 -12.80 0.52
N SER A 291 -17.77 -11.66 0.10
CA SER A 291 -18.83 -11.59 -0.93
C SER A 291 -18.30 -11.99 -2.31
N ALA A 292 -17.14 -11.45 -2.71
CA ALA A 292 -16.49 -11.78 -3.97
C ALA A 292 -16.11 -13.26 -4.04
N SER A 293 -15.50 -13.79 -2.98
CA SER A 293 -15.15 -15.22 -2.90
C SER A 293 -16.39 -16.11 -2.95
N SER A 294 -17.47 -15.74 -2.25
CA SER A 294 -18.73 -16.49 -2.23
C SER A 294 -19.37 -16.52 -3.62
N SER A 295 -19.42 -15.38 -4.31
CA SER A 295 -19.96 -15.24 -5.66
C SER A 295 -19.21 -16.11 -6.67
N VAL A 296 -17.87 -16.09 -6.64
CA VAL A 296 -17.04 -16.95 -7.50
C VAL A 296 -17.29 -18.43 -7.24
N VAL A 297 -17.31 -18.85 -5.97
CA VAL A 297 -17.61 -20.26 -5.61
C VAL A 297 -18.99 -20.68 -6.09
N ARG A 298 -20.01 -19.83 -5.92
CA ARG A 298 -21.37 -20.09 -6.40
C ARG A 298 -21.42 -20.22 -7.91
N GLY A 299 -20.82 -19.28 -8.64
CA GLY A 299 -20.77 -19.27 -10.11
C GLY A 299 -20.05 -20.48 -10.70
N ILE A 300 -18.90 -20.85 -10.14
CA ILE A 300 -18.15 -22.05 -10.55
C ILE A 300 -18.96 -23.32 -10.27
N THR A 301 -19.60 -23.41 -9.11
CA THR A 301 -20.40 -24.59 -8.74
C THR A 301 -21.61 -24.73 -9.67
N ALA A 302 -22.26 -23.63 -10.01
CA ALA A 302 -23.36 -23.61 -10.99
C ALA A 302 -22.87 -24.05 -12.38
N LEU A 303 -21.72 -23.55 -12.83
CA LEU A 303 -21.14 -23.90 -14.13
C LEU A 303 -20.69 -25.37 -14.19
N ALA A 304 -20.11 -25.88 -13.11
CA ALA A 304 -19.75 -27.30 -12.97
C ALA A 304 -21.00 -28.19 -13.01
N GLY A 305 -22.14 -27.72 -12.50
CA GLY A 305 -23.41 -28.44 -12.59
C GLY A 305 -24.04 -28.42 -13.99
N ALA A 306 -23.79 -27.37 -14.77
CA ALA A 306 -24.33 -27.21 -16.12
C ALA A 306 -23.47 -27.88 -17.21
N THR A 307 -22.19 -28.16 -16.94
CA THR A 307 -21.24 -28.75 -17.90
C THR A 307 -20.92 -30.20 -17.55
N SER A 308 -20.83 -31.08 -18.56
CA SER A 308 -20.53 -32.52 -18.37
C SER A 308 -19.04 -32.84 -18.22
N GLU A 309 -18.16 -31.87 -18.50
CA GLU A 309 -16.70 -31.99 -18.40
C GLU A 309 -16.15 -31.36 -17.11
N SER A 310 -15.10 -31.94 -16.52
CA SER A 310 -14.47 -31.38 -15.31
C SER A 310 -13.82 -30.03 -15.59
N LEU A 311 -14.16 -29.02 -14.77
CA LEU A 311 -13.36 -27.81 -14.64
C LEU A 311 -12.04 -28.23 -13.96
N ASN A 312 -10.92 -28.15 -14.69
CA ASN A 312 -9.58 -28.42 -14.14
C ASN A 312 -9.17 -27.28 -13.20
N LEU A 313 -9.76 -27.24 -12.02
CA LEU A 313 -9.47 -26.25 -10.99
C LEU A 313 -8.33 -26.76 -10.10
N PRO A 314 -7.41 -25.88 -9.66
CA PRO A 314 -6.36 -26.25 -8.74
C PRO A 314 -6.94 -26.55 -7.34
N GLY A 315 -6.98 -27.83 -6.95
CA GLY A 315 -7.53 -28.28 -5.68
C GLY A 315 -6.95 -27.60 -4.43
N GLU A 316 -5.69 -27.15 -4.47
CA GLU A 316 -5.09 -26.36 -3.38
C GLU A 316 -5.78 -25.00 -3.19
N LYS A 317 -6.16 -24.32 -4.28
CA LYS A 317 -6.85 -23.01 -4.21
C LYS A 317 -8.28 -23.17 -3.70
N ILE A 318 -8.96 -24.28 -4.06
CA ILE A 318 -10.30 -24.62 -3.52
C ILE A 318 -10.22 -24.92 -2.02
N LEU A 319 -9.22 -25.68 -1.58
CA LEU A 319 -8.98 -25.94 -0.16
C LEU A 319 -8.66 -24.63 0.59
N GLY A 320 -7.90 -23.74 -0.03
CA GLY A 320 -7.64 -22.40 0.49
C GLY A 320 -8.92 -21.57 0.65
N LEU A 321 -9.82 -21.58 -0.34
CA LEU A 321 -11.12 -20.89 -0.24
C LEU A 321 -11.97 -21.45 0.90
N ALA A 322 -12.01 -22.77 1.05
CA ALA A 322 -12.73 -23.39 2.16
C ALA A 322 -12.14 -23.00 3.53
N LYS A 323 -10.81 -22.97 3.65
CA LYS A 323 -10.11 -22.47 4.84
C LYS A 323 -10.45 -21.02 5.13
N PHE A 324 -10.52 -20.17 4.11
CA PHE A 324 -10.91 -18.77 4.25
C PHE A 324 -12.32 -18.62 4.82
N PHE A 325 -13.33 -19.30 4.25
CA PHE A 325 -14.68 -19.24 4.79
C PHE A 325 -14.79 -19.77 6.22
N LEU A 326 -14.03 -20.82 6.58
CA LEU A 326 -14.00 -21.35 7.94
C LEU A 326 -13.25 -20.44 8.93
N GLY A 327 -12.18 -19.78 8.47
CA GLY A 327 -11.33 -18.92 9.29
C GLY A 327 -12.00 -17.61 9.71
N ILE A 328 -13.01 -17.15 8.97
CA ILE A 328 -13.76 -15.92 9.29
C ILE A 328 -14.56 -16.02 10.60
N GLY A 329 -14.84 -17.23 11.10
CA GLY A 329 -15.70 -17.44 12.26
C GLY A 329 -17.15 -17.05 11.94
N VAL A 330 -17.93 -16.62 12.94
CA VAL A 330 -19.33 -16.21 12.76
C VAL A 330 -19.40 -14.71 12.37
N PRO A 331 -19.91 -14.35 11.18
CA PRO A 331 -20.02 -12.97 10.74
C PRO A 331 -21.04 -12.17 11.57
N GLY A 332 -20.78 -10.88 11.76
CA GLY A 332 -21.64 -9.98 12.53
C GLY A 332 -22.89 -9.52 11.78
N SER A 333 -22.94 -9.69 10.45
CA SER A 333 -24.08 -9.29 9.62
C SER A 333 -24.80 -10.49 8.99
N ALA A 334 -26.12 -10.38 8.83
CA ALA A 334 -26.93 -11.41 8.20
C ALA A 334 -26.52 -11.69 6.74
N LYS A 335 -26.07 -10.67 6.01
CA LYS A 335 -25.65 -10.77 4.60
C LYS A 335 -24.33 -11.50 4.46
N GLU A 336 -23.35 -11.19 5.30
CA GLU A 336 -22.07 -11.93 5.34
C GLU A 336 -22.27 -13.38 5.79
N LEU A 337 -23.14 -13.61 6.79
CA LEU A 337 -23.51 -14.97 7.21
C LEU A 337 -24.11 -15.76 6.06
N TYR A 338 -25.01 -15.16 5.26
CA TYR A 338 -25.53 -15.80 4.05
C TYR A 338 -24.41 -16.15 3.05
N HIS A 339 -23.56 -15.19 2.69
CA HIS A 339 -22.47 -15.42 1.74
C HIS A 339 -21.54 -16.56 2.16
N GLN A 340 -21.19 -16.60 3.45
CA GLN A 340 -20.33 -17.64 4.01
C GLN A 340 -21.02 -19.00 3.99
N ILE A 341 -22.26 -19.10 4.49
CA ILE A 341 -22.99 -20.37 4.59
C ILE A 341 -23.36 -20.92 3.21
N ASP A 342 -23.76 -20.08 2.26
CA ASP A 342 -24.10 -20.50 0.90
C ASP A 342 -22.85 -20.99 0.13
N ALA A 343 -21.69 -20.33 0.32
CA ALA A 343 -20.42 -20.77 -0.26
C ALA A 343 -19.95 -22.10 0.35
N LEU A 344 -20.02 -22.24 1.67
CA LEU A 344 -19.70 -23.47 2.38
C LEU A 344 -20.61 -24.62 1.95
N ALA A 345 -21.91 -24.38 1.75
CA ALA A 345 -22.85 -25.38 1.24
C ALA A 345 -22.53 -25.79 -0.21
N CYS A 346 -22.02 -24.88 -1.03
CA CYS A 346 -21.53 -25.20 -2.37
C CYS A 346 -20.26 -26.08 -2.32
N LEU A 347 -19.36 -25.83 -1.36
CA LEU A 347 -18.14 -26.61 -1.13
C LEU A 347 -18.38 -27.95 -0.42
N GLU A 348 -19.43 -28.08 0.39
CA GLU A 348 -19.77 -29.30 1.16
C GLU A 348 -20.17 -30.48 0.27
N LYS A 349 -20.55 -30.23 -0.99
CA LYS A 349 -20.85 -31.28 -1.98
C LYS A 349 -19.66 -32.17 -2.38
N ILE A 350 -18.46 -31.99 -1.81
CA ILE A 350 -17.21 -32.69 -2.18
C ILE A 350 -16.84 -33.84 -1.22
N ARG A 351 -17.82 -34.66 -0.78
CA ARG A 351 -17.57 -35.94 -0.05
C ARG A 351 -17.18 -37.12 -0.97
N GLN A 352 -16.87 -36.82 -2.22
CA GLN A 352 -16.79 -37.78 -3.30
C GLN A 352 -15.37 -37.80 -3.87
N VAL A 353 -14.72 -38.95 -3.83
CA VAL A 353 -13.41 -39.17 -4.44
C VAL A 353 -13.61 -39.55 -5.90
N ARG A 354 -13.22 -38.66 -6.82
CA ARG A 354 -13.18 -38.99 -8.27
C ARG A 354 -11.87 -39.70 -8.60
N VAL A 355 -11.93 -40.69 -9.48
CA VAL A 355 -10.73 -41.27 -10.09
C VAL A 355 -10.79 -41.06 -11.60
N THR A 356 -9.79 -40.35 -12.11
CA THR A 356 -9.61 -40.04 -13.53
C THR A 356 -8.28 -40.57 -14.03
N THR A 357 -8.19 -40.76 -15.35
CA THR A 357 -6.91 -40.99 -16.03
C THR A 357 -6.05 -39.71 -16.01
N VAL A 358 -4.75 -39.80 -16.33
CA VAL A 358 -3.83 -38.64 -16.38
C VAL A 358 -4.31 -37.56 -17.37
N LEU A 359 -5.10 -37.94 -18.37
CA LEU A 359 -5.68 -37.05 -19.39
C LEU A 359 -7.11 -36.59 -19.05
N GLY A 360 -7.58 -36.81 -17.81
CA GLY A 360 -8.89 -36.34 -17.35
C GLY A 360 -10.09 -37.22 -17.74
N SER A 361 -9.90 -38.25 -18.57
CA SER A 361 -10.99 -39.17 -18.95
C SER A 361 -11.41 -40.11 -17.81
N SER A 362 -12.65 -40.62 -17.87
CA SER A 362 -13.20 -41.58 -16.90
C SER A 362 -12.34 -42.83 -16.77
N ALA A 363 -12.11 -43.27 -15.53
CA ALA A 363 -11.30 -44.45 -15.24
C ALA A 363 -12.11 -45.76 -15.39
N PRO A 364 -11.46 -46.90 -15.71
CA PRO A 364 -12.12 -48.21 -15.77
C PRO A 364 -12.54 -48.69 -14.37
N ALA A 365 -13.33 -49.78 -14.30
CA ALA A 365 -13.79 -50.36 -13.04
C ALA A 365 -12.63 -50.60 -12.04
N LEU A 366 -12.68 -49.92 -10.90
CA LEU A 366 -11.62 -49.88 -9.90
C LEU A 366 -12.17 -49.74 -8.48
N THR A 367 -11.40 -50.27 -7.54
CA THR A 367 -11.62 -50.15 -6.10
C THR A 367 -10.65 -49.12 -5.51
N VAL A 368 -11.16 -48.20 -4.69
CA VAL A 368 -10.35 -47.25 -3.90
C VAL A 368 -10.35 -47.70 -2.43
N ASN A 369 -9.16 -47.88 -1.85
CA ASN A 369 -8.99 -48.28 -0.45
C ASN A 369 -8.25 -47.20 0.34
N LEU A 370 -8.76 -46.82 1.51
CA LEU A 370 -8.02 -46.05 2.52
C LEU A 370 -7.11 -47.02 3.30
N ARG A 371 -5.79 -46.82 3.21
CA ARG A 371 -4.74 -47.73 3.74
C ARG A 371 -4.01 -47.21 4.98
N GLN A 372 -3.80 -45.91 5.08
CA GLN A 372 -3.03 -45.31 6.17
C GLN A 372 -3.58 -43.93 6.49
N ILE A 373 -3.51 -43.55 7.76
CA ILE A 373 -3.86 -42.23 8.25
C ILE A 373 -2.69 -41.76 9.11
N PHE A 374 -2.05 -40.66 8.71
CA PHE A 374 -0.97 -40.04 9.45
C PHE A 374 -1.53 -38.84 10.22
N VAL A 375 -1.16 -38.66 11.49
CA VAL A 375 -1.42 -37.38 12.18
C VAL A 375 -0.41 -36.37 11.62
N SER A 376 -0.89 -35.19 11.20
CA SER A 376 -0.04 -34.13 10.69
C SER A 376 0.98 -33.71 11.75
N GLY A 377 2.27 -33.70 11.40
CA GLY A 377 3.38 -33.44 12.34
C GLY A 377 3.86 -34.66 13.16
N SER A 378 3.21 -35.83 13.06
CA SER A 378 3.70 -37.08 13.66
C SER A 378 4.11 -38.10 12.58
N LYS A 379 5.07 -38.97 12.92
CA LYS A 379 5.43 -40.14 12.10
C LYS A 379 4.52 -41.35 12.36
N ASP A 380 3.62 -41.26 13.34
CA ASP A 380 2.71 -42.33 13.70
C ASP A 380 1.61 -42.47 12.65
N ALA A 381 1.47 -43.70 12.14
CA ALA A 381 0.49 -44.05 11.12
C ALA A 381 -0.49 -45.06 11.68
N SER A 382 -1.76 -44.69 11.75
CA SER A 382 -2.85 -45.64 11.99
C SER A 382 -3.09 -46.42 10.69
N VAL A 383 -2.76 -47.71 10.70
CA VAL A 383 -3.03 -48.61 9.57
C VAL A 383 -4.53 -48.93 9.56
N VAL A 384 -5.22 -48.43 8.53
CA VAL A 384 -6.66 -48.64 8.32
C VAL A 384 -6.84 -49.37 6.99
N ASN A 385 -7.81 -50.27 6.86
CA ASN A 385 -8.08 -50.93 5.59
C ASN A 385 -9.57 -50.85 5.26
N GLN A 386 -10.01 -49.71 4.73
CA GLN A 386 -11.42 -49.42 4.45
C GLN A 386 -11.62 -49.21 2.95
N LYS A 387 -12.54 -49.98 2.35
CA LYS A 387 -12.93 -49.84 0.94
C LYS A 387 -14.00 -48.74 0.81
N LEU A 388 -13.81 -47.80 -0.11
CA LEU A 388 -14.82 -46.77 -0.42
C LEU A 388 -15.93 -47.38 -1.29
N LYS A 389 -17.15 -46.89 -1.12
CA LYS A 389 -18.32 -47.35 -1.87
C LYS A 389 -18.40 -46.61 -3.21
N PHE A 390 -18.57 -47.34 -4.30
CA PHE A 390 -18.78 -46.73 -5.61
C PHE A 390 -20.25 -46.38 -5.81
N ASP A 391 -20.51 -45.13 -6.17
CA ASP A 391 -21.83 -44.63 -6.55
C ASP A 391 -21.96 -44.60 -8.09
N PRO A 392 -22.80 -45.46 -8.69
CA PRO A 392 -22.92 -45.59 -10.14
C PRO A 392 -23.60 -44.40 -10.82
N ASP A 393 -24.40 -43.61 -10.10
CA ASP A 393 -25.12 -42.46 -10.68
C ASP A 393 -24.20 -41.24 -10.84
N SER A 394 -23.21 -41.08 -9.96
CA SER A 394 -22.23 -39.98 -9.99
C SER A 394 -20.86 -40.39 -10.57
N ALA A 395 -20.61 -41.69 -10.74
CA ALA A 395 -19.31 -42.27 -11.08
C ALA A 395 -18.18 -41.94 -10.07
N MET A 396 -18.53 -41.86 -8.78
CA MET A 396 -17.62 -41.41 -7.71
C MET A 396 -17.50 -42.43 -6.57
N HIS A 397 -16.39 -42.39 -5.82
CA HIS A 397 -16.18 -43.22 -4.64
C HIS A 397 -16.45 -42.41 -3.37
N VAL A 398 -17.38 -42.86 -2.53
CA VAL A 398 -17.83 -42.16 -1.31
C VAL A 398 -17.24 -42.81 -0.06
N LEU A 399 -16.73 -41.98 0.84
CA LEU A 399 -16.36 -42.36 2.20
C LEU A 399 -17.53 -42.10 3.15
N GLU A 400 -18.34 -43.13 3.44
CA GLU A 400 -19.58 -42.97 4.22
C GLU A 400 -19.34 -42.77 5.73
N THR A 401 -18.23 -43.29 6.29
CA THR A 401 -17.94 -43.23 7.74
C THR A 401 -16.44 -43.04 8.02
N LEU A 402 -16.12 -42.12 8.92
CA LEU A 402 -14.76 -41.93 9.44
C LEU A 402 -14.37 -43.08 10.39
N PRO A 403 -13.11 -43.55 10.37
CA PRO A 403 -12.63 -44.55 11.32
C PRO A 403 -12.72 -44.09 12.79
N THR A 404 -13.08 -45.01 13.70
CA THR A 404 -13.41 -44.71 15.12
C THR A 404 -12.24 -44.24 15.99
N ASN A 405 -11.00 -44.31 15.51
CA ASN A 405 -9.79 -43.95 16.26
C ASN A 405 -9.23 -42.58 15.88
N ILE A 406 -10.03 -41.74 15.24
CA ILE A 406 -9.61 -40.43 14.76
C ILE A 406 -10.34 -39.37 15.56
N ASP A 407 -9.58 -38.48 16.17
CA ASP A 407 -10.08 -37.35 16.96
C ASP A 407 -9.90 -36.03 16.20
N ILE A 408 -10.33 -34.91 16.78
CA ILE A 408 -10.11 -33.57 16.22
C ILE A 408 -8.61 -33.36 15.91
N GLY A 409 -8.32 -32.89 14.69
CA GLY A 409 -6.93 -32.63 14.30
C GLY A 409 -6.70 -32.65 12.79
N SER A 410 -5.43 -32.44 12.43
CA SER A 410 -4.97 -32.49 11.04
C SER A 410 -4.39 -33.86 10.72
N TYR A 411 -4.80 -34.46 9.61
CA TYR A 411 -4.40 -35.80 9.19
C TYR A 411 -3.99 -35.85 7.71
N VAL A 412 -3.29 -36.91 7.33
CA VAL A 412 -3.00 -37.23 5.92
C VAL A 412 -3.51 -38.63 5.63
N PHE A 413 -4.52 -38.73 4.76
CA PHE A 413 -5.14 -39.98 4.35
C PHE A 413 -4.40 -40.55 3.14
N SER A 414 -4.05 -41.82 3.19
CA SER A 414 -3.38 -42.53 2.10
C SER A 414 -4.35 -43.48 1.40
N PHE A 415 -4.71 -43.14 0.16
CA PHE A 415 -5.58 -43.95 -0.69
C PHE A 415 -4.76 -44.81 -1.65
N GLU A 416 -5.18 -46.04 -1.86
CA GLU A 416 -4.61 -46.98 -2.82
C GLU A 416 -5.68 -47.40 -3.82
N ILE A 417 -5.35 -47.30 -5.11
CA ILE A 417 -6.24 -47.67 -6.21
C ILE A 417 -5.88 -49.06 -6.71
N VAL A 418 -6.87 -49.95 -6.76
CA VAL A 418 -6.73 -51.32 -7.25
C VAL A 418 -7.71 -51.55 -8.40
N LEU A 419 -7.19 -51.88 -9.58
CA LEU A 419 -8.00 -52.27 -10.74
C LEU A 419 -8.71 -53.59 -10.45
N GLU A 420 -10.02 -53.65 -10.70
CA GLU A 420 -10.82 -54.85 -10.43
C GLU A 420 -10.59 -55.95 -11.47
N ASP A 421 -10.39 -55.57 -12.73
CA ASP A 421 -10.13 -56.51 -13.83
C ASP A 421 -8.61 -56.69 -14.09
N PRO A 422 -8.06 -57.91 -14.05
CA PRO A 422 -6.67 -58.18 -14.39
C PRO A 422 -6.30 -57.87 -15.86
N GLU A 423 -7.25 -57.86 -16.81
CA GLU A 423 -6.98 -57.44 -18.20
C GLU A 423 -6.64 -55.94 -18.28
N ASN A 424 -7.28 -55.11 -17.44
CA ASN A 424 -7.04 -53.67 -17.39
C ASN A 424 -5.62 -53.31 -16.91
N LYS A 425 -4.89 -54.23 -16.25
CA LYS A 425 -3.48 -54.02 -15.86
C LYS A 425 -2.52 -53.98 -17.05
N LYS A 426 -2.92 -54.48 -18.22
CA LYS A 426 -2.11 -54.38 -19.45
C LYS A 426 -2.19 -53.00 -20.10
N THR A 427 -3.28 -52.27 -19.84
CA THR A 427 -3.60 -50.98 -20.50
C THR A 427 -3.43 -49.79 -19.55
N TYR A 428 -3.67 -49.98 -18.25
CA TYR A 428 -3.67 -48.92 -17.25
C TYR A 428 -2.67 -49.21 -16.13
N VAL A 429 -1.93 -48.17 -15.72
CA VAL A 429 -1.00 -48.20 -14.58
C VAL A 429 -1.59 -47.34 -13.46
N THR A 430 -1.62 -47.87 -12.23
CA THR A 430 -2.05 -47.10 -11.06
C THR A 430 -0.85 -46.41 -10.41
N GLY A 431 -1.01 -45.14 -10.01
CA GLY A 431 0.06 -44.29 -9.45
C GLY A 431 0.52 -44.63 -8.02
N GLY A 432 0.28 -45.86 -7.55
CA GLY A 432 0.61 -46.25 -6.16
C GLY A 432 -0.36 -45.67 -5.13
N ARG A 433 0.18 -45.20 -3.99
CA ARG A 433 -0.59 -44.61 -2.89
C ARG A 433 -0.60 -43.09 -2.98
N THR A 434 -1.79 -42.51 -3.06
CA THR A 434 -2.00 -41.05 -3.04
C THR A 434 -2.22 -40.58 -1.62
N LYS A 435 -1.58 -39.48 -1.23
CA LYS A 435 -1.77 -38.85 0.09
C LYS A 435 -2.62 -37.59 -0.06
N VAL A 436 -3.63 -37.43 0.79
CA VAL A 436 -4.55 -36.28 0.79
C VAL A 436 -4.61 -35.71 2.21
N PRO A 437 -4.36 -34.41 2.42
CA PRO A 437 -4.53 -33.78 3.72
C PRO A 437 -6.03 -33.69 4.07
N VAL A 438 -6.40 -34.07 5.29
CA VAL A 438 -7.77 -34.06 5.81
C VAL A 438 -7.76 -33.41 7.18
N HIS A 439 -8.59 -32.38 7.38
CA HIS A 439 -8.76 -31.73 8.67
C HIS A 439 -10.09 -32.18 9.25
N ILE A 440 -10.08 -32.65 10.50
CA ILE A 440 -11.28 -33.11 11.20
C ILE A 440 -11.56 -32.10 12.30
N THR A 441 -12.73 -31.47 12.19
CA THR A 441 -13.21 -30.45 13.11
C THR A 441 -14.08 -31.06 14.20
N GLY A 442 -14.18 -30.40 15.35
CA GLY A 442 -15.16 -30.74 16.37
C GLY A 442 -15.22 -29.72 17.51
N VAL A 443 -16.15 -29.95 18.44
CA VAL A 443 -16.38 -29.09 19.61
C VAL A 443 -15.43 -29.47 20.74
N VAL A 444 -14.58 -28.54 21.18
CA VAL A 444 -13.65 -28.72 22.29
C VAL A 444 -14.33 -28.30 23.60
N GLN A 445 -14.29 -29.16 24.61
CA GLN A 445 -14.84 -28.86 25.93
C GLN A 445 -13.82 -28.07 26.76
N VAL A 446 -14.32 -27.11 27.54
CA VAL A 446 -13.51 -26.34 28.49
C VAL A 446 -13.89 -26.74 29.91
N ASP A 447 -12.89 -27.09 30.70
CA ASP A 447 -13.04 -27.59 32.06
C ASP A 447 -12.10 -26.83 33.01
N ASN A 448 -12.41 -26.84 34.32
CA ASN A 448 -11.54 -26.32 35.41
C ASN A 448 -11.11 -24.85 35.27
N GLU A 449 -12.05 -23.98 34.89
CA GLU A 449 -11.83 -22.54 34.71
C GLU A 449 -11.78 -21.79 36.04
N GLU A 450 -10.65 -21.15 36.31
CA GLU A 450 -10.41 -20.41 37.54
C GLU A 450 -9.65 -19.11 37.28
N ILE A 451 -10.12 -18.01 37.87
CA ILE A 451 -9.40 -16.74 37.95
C ILE A 451 -9.19 -16.37 39.42
N ALA A 452 -7.98 -15.92 39.74
CA ALA A 452 -7.61 -15.56 41.11
C ALA A 452 -6.66 -14.36 41.13
N VAL A 453 -6.80 -13.52 42.15
CA VAL A 453 -5.83 -12.49 42.51
C VAL A 453 -5.02 -13.01 43.70
N LEU A 454 -3.69 -13.03 43.54
CA LEU A 454 -2.73 -13.59 44.48
C LEU A 454 -1.87 -12.47 45.07
N ASP A 455 -1.56 -12.58 46.35
CA ASP A 455 -0.59 -11.71 47.00
C ASP A 455 0.85 -12.18 46.70
N SER A 456 1.77 -11.25 46.48
CA SER A 456 3.15 -11.52 46.05
C SER A 456 4.00 -12.18 47.14
N ASP A 457 3.72 -11.90 48.42
CA ASP A 457 4.57 -12.33 49.54
C ASP A 457 4.23 -13.72 50.11
N LEU A 458 2.99 -14.21 49.91
CA LEU A 458 2.51 -15.42 50.59
C LEU A 458 1.92 -16.48 49.66
N GLY A 459 1.70 -16.17 48.37
CA GLY A 459 0.93 -17.05 47.47
C GLY A 459 -0.49 -17.38 48.00
N SER A 460 -0.92 -16.68 49.05
CA SER A 460 -2.25 -16.77 49.62
C SER A 460 -3.24 -16.11 48.68
N VAL A 461 -4.32 -16.82 48.38
CA VAL A 461 -5.36 -16.34 47.49
C VAL A 461 -6.25 -15.36 48.28
N GLU A 462 -6.22 -14.07 47.93
CA GLU A 462 -7.15 -13.09 48.51
C GLU A 462 -8.56 -13.30 47.96
N MET A 463 -8.67 -13.58 46.66
CA MET A 463 -9.95 -13.81 46.00
C MET A 463 -9.82 -14.91 44.95
N HIS A 464 -10.50 -16.04 45.19
CA HIS A 464 -10.66 -17.15 44.24
C HIS A 464 -12.08 -17.11 43.69
N LYS A 465 -12.23 -17.13 42.37
CA LYS A 465 -13.56 -17.30 41.78
C LYS A 465 -13.49 -18.28 40.62
N LYS A 466 -14.31 -19.33 40.73
CA LYS A 466 -14.58 -20.24 39.63
C LYS A 466 -15.38 -19.48 38.56
N LEU A 467 -14.87 -19.48 37.34
CA LEU A 467 -15.53 -18.84 36.20
C LEU A 467 -16.46 -19.84 35.50
N ASP A 468 -17.44 -19.30 34.79
CA ASP A 468 -18.28 -20.04 33.86
C ASP A 468 -18.14 -19.40 32.48
N LEU A 469 -17.33 -20.01 31.61
CA LEU A 469 -17.13 -19.56 30.23
C LEU A 469 -18.36 -19.81 29.34
N SER A 470 -19.38 -20.54 29.81
CA SER A 470 -20.58 -20.86 29.03
C SER A 470 -21.64 -19.73 28.97
N GLY A 471 -21.36 -18.59 29.58
CA GLY A 471 -22.13 -17.35 29.44
C GLY A 471 -22.96 -17.03 30.67
N GLY A 472 -22.42 -16.18 31.56
CA GLY A 472 -23.19 -15.63 32.65
C GLY A 472 -22.36 -14.91 33.72
N SER A 473 -22.31 -13.58 33.63
CA SER A 473 -21.75 -12.60 34.58
C SER A 473 -20.24 -12.29 34.45
N ALA A 474 -19.94 -11.11 33.89
CA ALA A 474 -18.63 -10.49 33.99
C ALA A 474 -18.30 -10.24 35.48
N VAL A 475 -17.20 -10.81 35.94
CA VAL A 475 -16.76 -10.69 37.33
C VAL A 475 -16.01 -9.36 37.54
N SER A 476 -16.31 -8.60 38.58
CA SER A 476 -15.48 -7.47 38.99
C SER A 476 -14.33 -7.93 39.89
N LEU A 477 -13.09 -7.67 39.49
CA LEU A 477 -11.86 -7.92 40.25
C LEU A 477 -11.22 -6.59 40.64
N TYR A 478 -10.48 -6.57 41.75
CA TYR A 478 -9.66 -5.45 42.17
C TYR A 478 -8.24 -5.97 42.38
N ALA A 479 -7.24 -5.26 41.85
CA ALA A 479 -5.84 -5.59 42.04
C ALA A 479 -4.98 -4.33 42.16
N ASN A 480 -3.91 -4.40 42.94
CA ASN A 480 -2.88 -3.36 42.98
C ASN A 480 -1.58 -3.84 42.30
N HIS A 481 -0.62 -2.93 42.13
CA HIS A 481 0.68 -3.22 41.52
C HIS A 481 1.54 -4.27 42.25
N LEU A 482 1.24 -4.63 43.51
CA LEU A 482 1.96 -5.66 44.27
C LEU A 482 1.30 -7.04 44.16
N GLN A 483 0.12 -7.14 43.55
CA GLN A 483 -0.62 -8.38 43.40
C GLN A 483 -0.39 -9.01 42.02
N LYS A 484 -0.76 -10.29 41.91
CA LYS A 484 -0.64 -11.08 40.68
C LYS A 484 -1.99 -11.62 40.24
N LEU A 485 -2.28 -11.54 38.96
CA LEU A 485 -3.48 -12.16 38.38
C LEU A 485 -3.12 -13.55 37.84
N ARG A 486 -3.84 -14.58 38.29
CA ARG A 486 -3.70 -15.96 37.80
C ARG A 486 -4.98 -16.38 37.09
N LEU A 487 -4.85 -16.84 35.85
CA LEU A 487 -5.92 -17.48 35.09
C LEU A 487 -5.51 -18.91 34.75
N SER A 488 -6.44 -19.85 34.88
CA SER A 488 -6.18 -21.22 34.49
C SER A 488 -7.41 -22.01 34.04
N PHE A 489 -7.25 -22.88 33.04
CA PHE A 489 -8.32 -23.71 32.47
C PHE A 489 -7.74 -24.96 31.78
N THR A 490 -8.59 -25.92 31.42
CA THR A 490 -8.20 -27.16 30.71
C THR A 490 -9.07 -27.34 29.47
N LEU A 491 -8.47 -27.78 28.36
CA LEU A 491 -9.18 -28.01 27.09
C LEU A 491 -9.13 -29.50 26.73
N THR A 492 -10.30 -30.07 26.46
CA THR A 492 -10.47 -31.50 26.16
C THR A 492 -11.21 -31.70 24.85
N SER A 493 -10.74 -32.64 24.02
CA SER A 493 -11.44 -33.03 22.80
C SER A 493 -12.68 -33.88 23.11
N PRO A 494 -13.61 -34.09 22.16
CA PRO A 494 -14.77 -34.98 22.32
C PRO A 494 -14.41 -36.41 22.75
N SER A 495 -13.20 -36.88 22.41
CA SER A 495 -12.70 -38.20 22.81
C SER A 495 -12.11 -38.22 24.24
N GLY A 496 -11.99 -37.05 24.89
CA GLY A 496 -11.42 -36.88 26.22
C GLY A 496 -9.90 -36.68 26.26
N HIS A 497 -9.25 -36.45 25.11
CA HIS A 497 -7.81 -36.16 25.05
C HIS A 497 -7.52 -34.67 25.30
N ALA A 498 -6.34 -34.36 25.83
CA ALA A 498 -5.93 -32.97 26.04
C ALA A 498 -5.74 -32.28 24.68
N PHE A 499 -6.44 -31.17 24.46
CA PHE A 499 -6.39 -30.42 23.22
C PHE A 499 -5.47 -29.20 23.36
N LYS A 500 -4.60 -28.98 22.38
CA LYS A 500 -3.71 -27.83 22.32
C LYS A 500 -4.10 -26.97 21.12
N PRO A 501 -4.76 -25.82 21.32
CA PRO A 501 -5.13 -24.93 20.24
C PRO A 501 -3.90 -24.20 19.69
N HIS A 502 -3.97 -23.79 18.44
CA HIS A 502 -3.00 -22.90 17.80
C HIS A 502 -2.89 -21.55 18.51
N GLN A 503 -4.02 -20.97 18.95
CA GLN A 503 -4.09 -19.66 19.59
C GLN A 503 -4.76 -19.76 20.96
N ALA A 504 -4.10 -19.18 21.97
CA ALA A 504 -4.64 -18.99 23.31
C ALA A 504 -4.06 -17.71 23.91
N PHE A 505 -4.87 -16.65 23.95
CA PHE A 505 -4.45 -15.32 24.37
C PHE A 505 -5.37 -14.74 25.45
N LEU A 506 -4.76 -14.09 26.43
CA LEU A 506 -5.43 -13.27 27.42
C LEU A 506 -5.22 -11.80 27.06
N SER A 507 -6.30 -11.09 26.74
CA SER A 507 -6.28 -9.66 26.46
C SER A 507 -6.77 -8.85 27.66
N LEU A 508 -6.07 -7.76 27.97
CA LEU A 508 -6.45 -6.75 28.95
C LEU A 508 -6.59 -5.41 28.22
N ARG A 509 -7.82 -4.89 28.16
CA ARG A 509 -8.14 -3.64 27.47
C ARG A 509 -8.47 -2.55 28.47
N HIS A 510 -7.68 -1.48 28.51
CA HIS A 510 -7.94 -0.31 29.34
C HIS A 510 -9.11 0.52 28.80
N GLU A 511 -9.81 1.26 29.67
CA GLU A 511 -10.88 2.20 29.29
C GLU A 511 -10.43 3.31 28.32
N SER A 512 -9.12 3.64 28.31
CA SER A 512 -8.57 4.56 27.32
C SER A 512 -8.58 3.99 25.91
N GLY A 513 -8.72 2.66 25.75
CA GLY A 513 -8.70 1.91 24.49
C GLY A 513 -7.37 1.21 24.17
N VAL A 514 -6.37 1.30 25.06
CA VAL A 514 -5.10 0.56 24.92
C VAL A 514 -5.32 -0.92 25.27
N GLU A 515 -4.85 -1.82 24.42
CA GLU A 515 -5.00 -3.27 24.58
C GLU A 515 -3.64 -3.96 24.78
N HIS A 516 -3.58 -4.88 25.75
CA HIS A 516 -2.40 -5.69 26.04
C HIS A 516 -2.74 -7.17 25.91
N ILE A 517 -2.04 -7.88 25.02
CA ILE A 517 -2.30 -9.28 24.70
C ILE A 517 -1.16 -10.15 25.25
N PHE A 518 -1.51 -11.20 25.99
CA PHE A 518 -0.56 -12.14 26.60
C PHE A 518 -0.84 -13.57 26.15
N VAL A 519 0.22 -14.33 25.81
CA VAL A 519 0.10 -15.73 25.42
C VAL A 519 -0.08 -16.61 26.66
N VAL A 520 -1.12 -17.47 26.65
CA VAL A 520 -1.39 -18.39 27.75
C VAL A 520 -0.52 -19.64 27.60
N SER A 521 0.28 -19.95 28.62
CA SER A 521 1.20 -21.09 28.56
C SER A 521 0.47 -22.42 28.79
N ASN A 522 0.94 -23.49 28.13
CA ASN A 522 0.40 -24.84 28.29
C ASN A 522 1.36 -25.72 29.10
N SER A 523 0.93 -26.16 30.29
CA SER A 523 1.65 -27.11 31.15
C SER A 523 1.17 -28.56 30.95
N GLY A 524 0.96 -28.97 29.69
CA GLY A 524 0.60 -30.32 29.27
C GLY A 524 -0.89 -30.64 29.33
N LYS A 525 -1.50 -30.54 30.51
CA LYS A 525 -2.95 -30.77 30.70
C LYS A 525 -3.74 -29.50 31.04
N LYS A 526 -3.05 -28.43 31.40
CA LYS A 526 -3.63 -27.21 31.96
C LYS A 526 -2.98 -25.99 31.32
N PHE A 527 -3.82 -25.05 30.91
CA PHE A 527 -3.44 -23.72 30.48
C PHE A 527 -3.38 -22.82 31.71
N GLU A 528 -2.28 -22.09 31.83
CA GLU A 528 -2.04 -21.22 32.98
C GLU A 528 -1.25 -19.98 32.56
N ILE A 529 -1.65 -18.84 33.13
CA ILE A 529 -0.90 -17.60 33.03
C ILE A 529 -0.95 -16.87 34.37
N VAL A 530 0.18 -16.31 34.77
CA VAL A 530 0.33 -15.47 35.96
C VAL A 530 0.90 -14.13 35.53
N LEU A 531 0.12 -13.06 35.64
CA LEU A 531 0.55 -11.69 35.36
C LEU A 531 1.02 -11.04 36.66
N ASP A 532 2.29 -10.65 36.69
CA ASP A 532 2.90 -9.92 37.80
C ASP A 532 2.85 -8.42 37.50
N PHE A 533 1.92 -7.69 38.14
CA PHE A 533 1.70 -6.28 37.80
C PHE A 533 2.91 -5.40 38.09
N LEU A 534 3.72 -5.74 39.10
CA LEU A 534 4.93 -4.98 39.45
C LEU A 534 5.95 -4.99 38.30
N GLY A 535 6.12 -6.14 37.64
CA GLY A 535 6.99 -6.28 36.47
C GLY A 535 6.38 -5.76 35.17
N LEU A 536 5.09 -5.44 35.18
CA LEU A 536 4.34 -5.02 34.00
C LEU A 536 3.99 -3.52 34.00
N VAL A 537 4.19 -2.79 35.10
CA VAL A 537 3.84 -1.36 35.23
C VAL A 537 4.27 -0.52 34.02
N GLU A 538 5.54 -0.65 33.59
CA GLU A 538 6.08 0.09 32.45
C GLU A 538 5.41 -0.30 31.13
N LYS A 539 5.07 -1.59 30.96
CA LYS A 539 4.37 -2.10 29.77
C LYS A 539 2.91 -1.67 29.70
N PHE A 540 2.28 -1.43 30.85
CA PHE A 540 0.92 -0.86 30.98
C PHE A 540 0.92 0.67 30.94
N TYR A 541 2.08 1.30 30.67
CA TYR A 541 2.22 2.75 30.59
C TYR A 541 1.74 3.49 31.85
N TYR A 542 1.84 2.86 33.03
CA TYR A 542 1.38 3.42 34.31
C TYR A 542 -0.10 3.83 34.31
N LEU A 543 -0.94 3.19 33.47
CA LEU A 543 -2.37 3.50 33.36
C LEU A 543 -3.16 2.79 34.47
N SER A 544 -3.51 3.51 35.53
CA SER A 544 -4.49 3.06 36.54
C SER A 544 -5.91 3.28 36.04
N GLY A 545 -6.80 2.32 36.31
CA GLY A 545 -8.20 2.42 35.88
C GLY A 545 -8.84 1.06 35.63
N LYS A 546 -9.95 1.09 34.88
CA LYS A 546 -10.72 -0.10 34.55
C LYS A 546 -10.12 -0.82 33.33
N TYR A 547 -9.86 -2.11 33.50
CA TYR A 547 -9.43 -3.03 32.45
C TYR A 547 -10.49 -4.10 32.19
N ASP A 548 -10.81 -4.34 30.93
CA ASP A 548 -11.66 -5.44 30.49
C ASP A 548 -10.77 -6.63 30.15
N ILE A 549 -11.01 -7.77 30.81
CA ILE A 549 -10.28 -9.02 30.64
C ILE A 549 -11.05 -9.91 29.68
N GLN A 550 -10.39 -10.34 28.61
CA GLN A 550 -10.96 -11.18 27.57
C GLN A 550 -10.04 -12.36 27.24
N LEU A 551 -10.61 -13.55 27.12
CA LEU A 551 -9.90 -14.77 26.74
C LEU A 551 -10.27 -15.14 25.31
N THR A 552 -9.25 -15.32 24.48
CA THR A 552 -9.39 -15.77 23.09
C THR A 552 -8.73 -17.13 22.95
N VAL A 553 -9.49 -18.12 22.49
CA VAL A 553 -8.99 -19.47 22.21
C VAL A 553 -9.49 -19.89 20.83
N GLY A 554 -8.56 -20.25 19.94
CA GLY A 554 -8.91 -20.59 18.56
C GLY A 554 -7.93 -21.56 17.90
N ASP A 555 -8.48 -22.43 17.06
CA ASP A 555 -7.72 -23.30 16.16
C ASP A 555 -8.57 -23.59 14.92
N SER A 556 -7.90 -23.78 13.78
CA SER A 556 -8.49 -24.19 12.50
C SER A 556 -9.31 -25.50 12.58
N VAL A 557 -9.00 -26.37 13.55
CA VAL A 557 -9.72 -27.64 13.77
C VAL A 557 -10.78 -27.55 14.88
N MET A 558 -10.93 -26.39 15.55
CA MET A 558 -11.85 -26.19 16.68
C MET A 558 -13.11 -25.43 16.23
N GLU A 559 -14.26 -26.12 16.21
CA GLU A 559 -15.54 -25.57 15.72
C GLU A 559 -16.11 -24.47 16.63
N ASN A 560 -15.84 -24.56 17.92
CA ASN A 560 -16.31 -23.63 18.94
C ASN A 560 -15.21 -22.66 19.38
N SER A 561 -14.33 -22.24 18.47
CA SER A 561 -13.38 -21.16 18.75
C SER A 561 -14.12 -19.95 19.33
N PHE A 562 -13.62 -19.39 20.43
CA PHE A 562 -14.37 -18.41 21.21
C PHE A 562 -13.50 -17.24 21.65
N LEU A 563 -14.16 -16.09 21.76
CA LEU A 563 -13.65 -14.86 22.32
C LEU A 563 -14.61 -14.46 23.43
N GLN A 564 -14.21 -14.71 24.68
CA GLN A 564 -15.09 -14.64 25.84
C GLN A 564 -14.64 -13.52 26.78
N PRO A 565 -15.49 -12.52 27.08
CA PRO A 565 -15.22 -11.55 28.13
C PRO A 565 -15.31 -12.23 29.50
N LEU A 566 -14.23 -12.21 30.27
CA LEU A 566 -14.14 -12.89 31.58
C LEU A 566 -14.58 -11.98 32.72
N ALA A 567 -13.99 -10.79 32.80
CA ALA A 567 -14.02 -9.96 33.99
C ALA A 567 -13.70 -8.49 33.68
N HIS A 568 -14.14 -7.61 34.57
CA HIS A 568 -13.66 -6.23 34.66
C HIS A 568 -12.72 -6.14 35.87
N MET A 569 -11.52 -5.61 35.68
CA MET A 569 -10.54 -5.44 36.74
C MET A 569 -10.24 -3.97 36.94
N GLU A 570 -10.41 -3.48 38.16
CA GLU A 570 -9.92 -2.16 38.55
C GLU A 570 -8.48 -2.33 39.05
N LEU A 571 -7.53 -1.74 38.31
CA LEU A 571 -6.10 -1.91 38.53
C LEU A 571 -5.48 -0.59 39.01
N ASP A 572 -4.83 -0.64 40.17
CA ASP A 572 -4.13 0.51 40.78
C ASP A 572 -2.61 0.41 40.61
N LEU A 573 -2.08 1.20 39.68
CA LEU A 573 -0.66 1.31 39.33
C LEU A 573 -0.05 2.62 39.90
N PRO A 574 1.27 2.66 40.16
CA PRO A 574 1.93 3.88 40.62
C PRO A 574 1.96 4.98 39.56
N ASP A 575 2.11 6.23 39.99
CA ASP A 575 2.20 7.39 39.09
C ASP A 575 3.41 7.31 38.12
N ALA A 576 3.20 7.76 36.88
CA ALA A 576 4.22 7.75 35.85
C ALA A 576 5.39 8.72 36.16
N PRO A 577 6.66 8.29 36.05
CA PRO A 577 7.81 9.20 36.12
C PRO A 577 7.84 10.16 34.93
N GLU A 578 8.46 11.35 35.08
CA GLU A 578 8.48 12.42 34.06
C GLU A 578 9.03 12.00 32.68
N LYS A 579 9.78 10.89 32.61
CA LYS A 579 10.37 10.33 31.38
C LYS A 579 9.72 9.01 30.91
N ALA A 580 8.57 8.64 31.45
CA ALA A 580 7.89 7.40 31.07
C ALA A 580 7.49 7.40 29.58
N ALA A 581 7.55 6.23 28.96
CA ALA A 581 7.00 6.01 27.63
C ALA A 581 5.50 6.32 27.63
N ARG A 582 5.04 7.09 26.65
CA ARG A 582 3.62 7.38 26.46
C ARG A 582 2.95 6.23 25.71
N PRO A 583 1.65 5.95 25.98
CA PRO A 583 0.92 4.94 25.22
C PRO A 583 0.90 5.30 23.73
N PRO A 584 0.93 4.29 22.84
CA PRO A 584 0.90 4.52 21.40
C PRO A 584 -0.37 5.27 20.97
N PRO A 585 -0.29 6.15 19.97
CA PRO A 585 -1.46 6.79 19.40
C PRO A 585 -2.39 5.72 18.81
N GLN A 586 -3.66 5.73 19.21
CA GLN A 586 -4.62 4.73 18.76
C GLN A 586 -4.89 4.82 17.27
N SER A 587 -5.15 3.66 16.65
CA SER A 587 -5.64 3.57 15.29
C SER A 587 -6.99 4.28 15.21
N VAL A 588 -6.98 5.42 14.53
CA VAL A 588 -8.18 6.15 14.16
C VAL A 588 -8.90 5.33 13.09
N ASP A 589 -10.18 5.00 13.29
CA ASP A 589 -11.05 4.29 12.34
C ASP A 589 -10.78 4.82 10.91
N PRO A 590 -10.48 3.96 9.91
CA PRO A 590 -10.17 4.39 8.55
C PRO A 590 -11.20 5.38 7.98
N TYR A 591 -12.47 5.23 8.34
CA TYR A 591 -13.54 6.14 7.89
C TYR A 591 -13.53 7.49 8.60
N SER A 592 -12.98 7.57 9.82
CA SER A 592 -12.70 8.85 10.50
C SER A 592 -11.37 9.48 10.06
N ARG A 593 -10.46 8.68 9.48
CA ARG A 593 -9.24 9.14 8.80
C ARG A 593 -9.54 9.85 7.48
N TYR A 594 -10.54 9.35 6.75
CA TYR A 594 -10.99 9.87 5.45
C TYR A 594 -12.34 10.64 5.50
N GLY A 595 -12.96 10.76 6.67
CA GLY A 595 -14.09 11.64 6.87
C GLY A 595 -13.71 13.10 6.58
N ALA A 596 -14.70 13.93 6.25
CA ALA A 596 -14.47 15.37 6.11
C ALA A 596 -13.88 15.90 7.42
N LYS A 597 -12.57 16.17 7.43
CA LYS A 597 -11.92 16.86 8.54
C LYS A 597 -12.65 18.17 8.75
N ALA A 598 -12.74 18.63 10.00
CA ALA A 598 -13.33 19.91 10.31
C ALA A 598 -12.77 20.96 9.34
N GLU A 599 -13.66 21.70 8.67
CA GLU A 599 -13.27 22.68 7.66
C GLU A 599 -12.25 23.63 8.28
N ILE A 600 -11.01 23.56 7.78
CA ILE A 600 -9.95 24.45 8.22
C ILE A 600 -10.27 25.81 7.60
N THR A 601 -11.06 26.59 8.32
CA THR A 601 -11.21 28.00 7.99
C THR A 601 -9.89 28.67 8.30
N HIS A 602 -9.16 29.05 7.26
CA HIS A 602 -7.98 29.88 7.43
C HIS A 602 -8.46 31.20 8.05
N ILE A 603 -8.25 31.35 9.37
CA ILE A 603 -8.53 32.60 10.07
C ILE A 603 -7.47 33.58 9.59
N PHE A 604 -7.81 34.31 8.52
CA PHE A 604 -6.98 35.41 8.07
C PHE A 604 -6.77 36.36 9.25
N ARG A 605 -5.51 36.74 9.48
CA ARG A 605 -5.21 37.83 10.41
C ARG A 605 -6.13 38.98 10.06
N ALA A 606 -6.90 39.46 11.04
CA ALA A 606 -7.79 40.59 10.80
C ALA A 606 -6.95 41.73 10.22
N PRO A 607 -7.33 42.32 9.08
CA PRO A 607 -6.55 43.38 8.47
C PRO A 607 -6.42 44.52 9.48
N GLU A 608 -5.21 45.03 9.62
CA GLU A 608 -4.93 46.14 10.53
C GLU A 608 -5.89 47.30 10.24
N LYS A 609 -6.53 47.83 11.29
CA LYS A 609 -7.49 48.93 11.15
C LYS A 609 -6.76 50.17 10.66
N ARG A 610 -7.09 50.61 9.44
CA ARG A 610 -6.57 51.86 8.89
C ARG A 610 -7.20 53.06 9.60
N PRO A 611 -6.45 54.17 9.78
CA PRO A 611 -7.02 55.40 10.31
C PRO A 611 -8.12 55.94 9.38
N PRO A 612 -9.12 56.67 9.91
CA PRO A 612 -10.18 57.25 9.10
C PRO A 612 -9.60 58.23 8.08
N ARG A 613 -10.14 58.19 6.85
CA ARG A 613 -9.65 58.99 5.71
C ARG A 613 -9.59 60.48 6.02
N GLU A 614 -10.57 60.98 6.74
CA GLU A 614 -10.65 62.39 7.16
C GLU A 614 -9.43 62.81 7.98
N LEU A 615 -8.99 61.95 8.91
CA LEU A 615 -7.80 62.22 9.74
C LEU A 615 -6.54 62.24 8.88
N SER A 616 -6.41 61.30 7.93
CA SER A 616 -5.28 61.28 6.99
C SER A 616 -5.23 62.52 6.09
N LEU A 617 -6.37 63.04 5.65
CA LEU A 617 -6.45 64.26 4.82
C LEU A 617 -6.11 65.52 5.62
N ILE A 618 -6.51 65.59 6.90
CA ILE A 618 -6.12 66.68 7.80
C ILE A 618 -4.61 66.70 7.98
N PHE A 619 -3.98 65.55 8.23
CA PHE A 619 -2.52 65.46 8.36
C PHE A 619 -1.79 65.78 7.05
N LEU A 620 -2.32 65.39 5.88
CA LEU A 620 -1.77 65.82 4.59
C LEU A 620 -1.80 67.35 4.45
N GLY A 621 -2.91 67.99 4.82
CA GLY A 621 -3.02 69.44 4.85
C GLY A 621 -2.02 70.09 5.79
N LEU A 622 -1.82 69.53 6.99
CA LEU A 622 -0.84 70.00 7.96
C LEU A 622 0.61 69.87 7.46
N VAL A 623 0.94 68.84 6.68
CA VAL A 623 2.28 68.67 6.08
C VAL A 623 2.51 69.65 4.93
N LEU A 624 1.48 70.00 4.16
CA LEU A 624 1.57 70.97 3.06
C LEU A 624 1.64 72.42 3.56
N LEU A 625 1.13 72.71 4.77
CA LEU A 625 1.05 74.05 5.32
C LEU A 625 2.43 74.71 5.54
N PRO A 626 3.46 74.03 6.08
CA PRO A 626 4.83 74.54 6.10
C PRO A 626 5.41 74.86 4.72
N PHE A 627 5.11 74.04 3.69
CA PHE A 627 5.58 74.27 2.33
C PHE A 627 4.94 75.53 1.70
N LEU A 628 3.62 75.69 1.88
CA LEU A 628 2.92 76.92 1.47
C LEU A 628 3.44 78.14 2.24
N GLY A 629 3.70 77.99 3.54
CA GLY A 629 4.33 79.02 4.38
C GLY A 629 5.73 79.40 3.89
N PHE A 630 6.54 78.42 3.50
CA PHE A 630 7.86 78.66 2.88
C PHE A 630 7.73 79.43 1.56
N LEU A 631 6.79 79.07 0.70
CA LEU A 631 6.55 79.75 -0.58
C LEU A 631 6.08 81.20 -0.38
N ALA A 632 5.16 81.42 0.56
CA ALA A 632 4.72 82.75 0.97
C ALA A 632 5.87 83.57 1.59
N GLY A 633 6.74 82.92 2.37
CA GLY A 633 7.96 83.51 2.93
C GLY A 633 8.95 83.96 1.85
N LEU A 634 9.17 83.16 0.80
CA LEU A 634 10.01 83.54 -0.34
C LEU A 634 9.48 84.78 -1.07
N LEU A 635 8.16 84.87 -1.24
CA LEU A 635 7.49 86.02 -1.84
C LEU A 635 7.58 87.27 -0.95
N TYR A 636 7.40 87.11 0.37
CA TYR A 636 7.49 88.20 1.35
C TYR A 636 8.93 88.74 1.47
N LEU A 637 9.94 87.87 1.42
CA LEU A 637 11.36 88.23 1.47
C LEU A 637 11.92 88.76 0.13
N ARG A 638 11.09 88.85 -0.93
CA ARG A 638 11.49 89.27 -2.28
C ARG A 638 12.72 88.51 -2.81
N ALA A 639 12.81 87.21 -2.53
CA ALA A 639 13.83 86.36 -3.11
C ALA A 639 13.72 86.41 -4.64
N ASN A 640 14.81 86.74 -5.33
CA ASN A 640 14.81 86.98 -6.76
C ASN A 640 15.79 86.05 -7.48
N LEU A 641 15.51 85.75 -8.75
CA LEU A 641 16.39 84.98 -9.64
C LEU A 641 17.19 85.89 -10.59
N LYS A 642 17.45 87.14 -10.20
CA LYS A 642 18.02 88.15 -11.11
C LYS A 642 19.46 87.87 -11.52
N ASN A 643 20.17 87.03 -10.78
CA ASN A 643 21.54 86.60 -11.06
C ASN A 643 21.64 85.40 -12.02
N PHE A 644 20.53 84.97 -12.64
CA PHE A 644 20.60 83.93 -13.66
C PHE A 644 21.41 84.43 -14.88
N PRO A 645 22.42 83.68 -15.35
CA PRO A 645 23.30 84.13 -16.43
C PRO A 645 22.50 84.44 -17.70
N ARG A 646 22.75 85.61 -18.29
CA ARG A 646 22.07 86.06 -19.54
C ARG A 646 22.92 85.90 -20.79
N SER A 647 24.21 85.60 -20.64
CA SER A 647 25.10 85.27 -21.75
C SER A 647 24.79 83.87 -22.26
N THR A 648 24.80 83.67 -23.58
CA THR A 648 24.32 82.45 -24.24
C THR A 648 24.97 81.19 -23.67
N VAL A 649 26.30 81.19 -23.50
CA VAL A 649 27.07 80.01 -23.06
C VAL A 649 26.82 79.67 -21.57
N PRO A 650 26.99 80.57 -20.59
CA PRO A 650 26.69 80.25 -19.19
C PRO A 650 25.19 80.00 -18.92
N ALA A 651 24.30 80.61 -19.70
CA ALA A 651 22.87 80.35 -19.63
C ALA A 651 22.52 78.92 -20.08
N THR A 652 23.17 78.41 -21.14
CA THR A 652 22.93 77.03 -21.58
C THR A 652 23.35 76.04 -20.51
N PHE A 653 24.53 76.22 -19.90
CA PHE A 653 25.01 75.35 -18.82
C PHE A 653 24.10 75.42 -17.57
N ALA A 654 23.64 76.60 -17.17
CA ALA A 654 22.72 76.75 -16.04
C ALA A 654 21.37 76.07 -16.31
N ILE A 655 20.85 76.16 -17.54
CA ILE A 655 19.61 75.48 -17.95
C ILE A 655 19.80 73.97 -17.92
N PHE A 656 20.88 73.44 -18.50
CA PHE A 656 21.16 71.99 -18.48
C PHE A 656 21.33 71.44 -17.06
N PHE A 657 22.00 72.20 -16.18
CA PHE A 657 22.15 71.84 -14.77
C PHE A 657 20.79 71.71 -14.06
N HIS A 658 19.89 72.70 -14.22
CA HIS A 658 18.56 72.64 -13.62
C HIS A 658 17.65 71.60 -14.27
N LEU A 659 17.77 71.38 -15.59
CA LEU A 659 17.06 70.32 -16.29
C LEU A 659 17.49 68.94 -15.79
N GLY A 660 18.80 68.75 -15.52
CA GLY A 660 19.35 67.54 -14.93
C GLY A 660 18.80 67.28 -13.52
N ILE A 661 18.75 68.31 -12.66
CA ILE A 661 18.14 68.16 -11.32
C ILE A 661 16.65 67.79 -11.43
N ALA A 662 15.90 68.43 -12.33
CA ALA A 662 14.48 68.13 -12.54
C ALA A 662 14.25 66.71 -13.09
N ALA A 663 15.15 66.23 -13.98
CA ALA A 663 15.12 64.87 -14.52
C ALA A 663 15.35 63.82 -13.42
N VAL A 664 16.36 64.02 -12.55
CA VAL A 664 16.65 63.14 -11.41
C VAL A 664 15.46 63.06 -10.44
N LEU A 665 14.85 64.21 -10.10
CA LEU A 665 13.68 64.24 -9.23
C LEU A 665 12.46 63.56 -9.87
N SER A 666 12.27 63.74 -11.18
CA SER A 666 11.21 63.06 -11.92
C SER A 666 11.45 61.55 -11.97
N LEU A 667 12.69 61.10 -12.14
CA LEU A 667 13.05 59.69 -12.10
C LEU A 667 12.75 59.07 -10.73
N TYR A 668 13.02 59.78 -9.63
CA TYR A 668 12.61 59.33 -8.28
C TYR A 668 11.09 59.20 -8.14
N ALA A 669 10.32 60.14 -8.70
CA ALA A 669 8.87 60.02 -8.74
C ALA A 669 8.43 58.81 -9.61
N PHE A 670 9.03 58.61 -10.78
CA PHE A 670 8.76 57.46 -11.65
C PHE A 670 9.12 56.12 -11.00
N PHE A 671 10.23 56.06 -10.26
CA PHE A 671 10.62 54.91 -9.45
C PHE A 671 9.52 54.59 -8.43
N TRP A 672 9.05 55.59 -7.71
CA TRP A 672 7.99 55.42 -6.71
C TRP A 672 6.67 54.91 -7.31
N PHE A 673 6.33 55.31 -8.53
CA PHE A 673 5.06 54.93 -9.15
C PHE A 673 5.05 53.57 -9.86
N LYS A 674 6.15 53.08 -10.46
CA LYS A 674 6.04 51.90 -11.35
C LYS A 674 7.24 50.95 -11.55
N ASN A 675 8.48 51.29 -11.19
CA ASN A 675 9.64 50.51 -11.68
C ASN A 675 10.36 49.67 -10.62
N THR A 676 10.70 48.43 -10.98
CA THR A 676 11.64 47.57 -10.24
C THR A 676 13.08 48.12 -10.34
N LEU A 677 13.86 47.93 -9.27
CA LEU A 677 15.23 48.46 -9.07
C LEU A 677 16.19 48.35 -10.29
N PRO A 678 16.20 47.28 -11.11
CA PRO A 678 17.19 47.10 -12.18
C PRO A 678 17.02 48.05 -13.38
N SER A 679 15.79 48.51 -13.65
CA SER A 679 15.53 49.44 -14.77
C SER A 679 15.89 50.88 -14.38
N CYS A 680 15.77 51.22 -13.10
CA CYS A 680 16.10 52.55 -12.59
C CYS A 680 17.62 52.78 -12.53
N ILE A 681 18.40 51.74 -12.16
CA ILE A 681 19.87 51.79 -12.15
C ILE A 681 20.43 52.00 -13.56
N ARG A 682 19.90 51.30 -14.58
CA ARG A 682 20.32 51.48 -15.98
C ARG A 682 20.07 52.88 -16.53
N VAL A 683 19.01 53.57 -16.10
CA VAL A 683 18.74 54.97 -16.50
C VAL A 683 19.64 55.95 -15.73
N ARG A 684 19.97 55.64 -14.48
CA ARG A 684 20.87 56.43 -13.63
C ARG A 684 22.33 56.41 -14.13
N GLU A 685 22.76 55.30 -14.74
CA GLU A 685 24.08 55.20 -15.40
C GLU A 685 24.21 56.11 -16.63
N VAL A 686 23.12 56.32 -17.39
CA VAL A 686 23.10 57.25 -18.54
C VAL A 686 23.16 58.71 -18.09
N GLU A 687 22.57 59.05 -16.94
CA GLU A 687 22.62 60.42 -16.37
C GLU A 687 23.95 60.75 -15.69
N ILE A 688 24.58 59.79 -15.00
CA ILE A 688 25.96 59.94 -14.51
C ILE A 688 26.89 60.18 -15.69
N CYS A 689 26.65 59.53 -16.84
CA CYS A 689 27.40 59.78 -18.08
C CYS A 689 27.18 61.20 -18.63
N LEU A 690 25.97 61.75 -18.58
CA LEU A 690 25.66 63.13 -19.03
C LEU A 690 26.26 64.22 -18.11
N ILE A 691 26.24 64.01 -16.79
CA ILE A 691 26.88 64.92 -15.82
C ILE A 691 28.42 64.78 -15.86
N LEU A 692 28.93 63.56 -16.07
CA LEU A 692 30.37 63.29 -16.26
C LEU A 692 30.87 63.83 -17.61
N THR A 693 30.10 63.86 -18.69
CA THR A 693 30.55 64.47 -19.96
C THR A 693 30.78 65.97 -19.87
N THR A 694 30.19 66.67 -18.88
CA THR A 694 30.53 68.07 -18.59
C THR A 694 31.73 68.26 -17.66
N ILE A 695 32.17 67.21 -16.95
CA ILE A 695 33.28 67.24 -15.98
C ILE A 695 34.52 66.48 -16.50
N SER A 696 34.37 65.60 -17.48
CA SER A 696 35.42 64.74 -18.05
C SER A 696 35.43 64.84 -19.57
N LEU A 697 35.97 65.96 -20.07
CA LEU A 697 36.73 66.00 -21.33
C LEU A 697 38.23 66.04 -21.00
N THR A 698 38.65 65.18 -20.08
CA THR A 698 40.04 64.74 -19.92
C THR A 698 39.99 63.23 -19.77
N ASP A 699 40.58 62.60 -20.76
CA ASP A 699 40.94 61.20 -20.88
C ASP A 699 39.89 60.19 -21.39
N MET A 700 40.33 59.63 -22.52
CA MET A 700 39.79 58.60 -23.40
C MET A 700 40.30 57.22 -22.98
N GLU A 701 39.71 56.18 -23.61
CA GLU A 701 40.14 54.78 -23.72
C GLU A 701 39.88 53.91 -22.47
N GLU A 702 39.48 52.64 -22.52
CA GLU A 702 39.00 51.68 -23.52
C GLU A 702 38.77 50.38 -22.71
N PHE A 703 37.69 49.62 -22.89
CA PHE A 703 37.77 48.16 -22.67
C PHE A 703 36.63 47.40 -23.32
N SER A 704 37.00 46.39 -24.10
CA SER A 704 36.11 45.51 -24.83
C SER A 704 36.57 44.06 -24.68
N VAL A 705 35.58 43.15 -24.71
CA VAL A 705 35.64 41.71 -25.06
C VAL A 705 36.24 40.71 -24.06
N GLU A 706 35.42 39.72 -23.66
CA GLU A 706 35.74 38.29 -23.92
C GLU A 706 34.50 37.38 -23.82
N LEU A 707 34.17 36.68 -24.91
CA LEU A 707 33.30 35.50 -24.92
C LEU A 707 33.96 34.44 -25.80
N SER A 708 34.55 33.42 -25.18
CA SER A 708 35.23 32.31 -25.86
C SER A 708 34.24 31.18 -26.19
N LEU A 709 34.09 30.92 -27.49
CA LEU A 709 33.43 29.74 -28.08
C LEU A 709 34.35 28.50 -27.99
N LYS A 710 33.91 27.44 -27.30
CA LYS A 710 34.62 26.15 -27.24
C LYS A 710 34.08 25.20 -28.32
N LYS A 711 34.93 24.82 -29.27
CA LYS A 711 34.70 23.83 -30.34
C LYS A 711 34.60 22.41 -29.77
N LYS A 712 33.62 21.62 -30.25
CA LYS A 712 33.48 20.17 -30.02
C LYS A 712 34.49 19.39 -30.88
N THR A 713 35.46 18.72 -30.25
CA THR A 713 36.24 17.62 -30.82
C THR A 713 35.65 16.29 -30.35
N ALA A 714 35.56 15.31 -31.24
CA ALA A 714 35.09 13.95 -30.94
C ALA A 714 35.97 13.31 -29.86
N THR A 715 35.35 12.86 -28.77
CA THR A 715 35.99 12.34 -27.56
C THR A 715 36.47 10.90 -27.76
N SER A 716 37.79 10.70 -27.80
CA SER A 716 38.42 9.40 -27.50
C SER A 716 38.16 9.08 -26.02
N TRP A 717 37.81 7.83 -25.68
CA TRP A 717 37.58 7.40 -24.29
C TRP A 717 38.77 6.58 -23.79
N SER A 718 39.34 6.96 -22.65
CA SER A 718 40.36 6.17 -21.95
C SER A 718 39.70 5.11 -21.08
N TRP A 719 39.95 3.84 -21.39
CA TRP A 719 39.45 2.67 -20.66
C TRP A 719 40.60 1.97 -19.95
N MET A 720 40.36 1.43 -18.77
CA MET A 720 41.23 0.43 -18.17
C MET A 720 40.63 -0.94 -18.40
N LEU A 721 41.38 -1.80 -19.09
CA LEU A 721 41.09 -3.21 -19.25
C LEU A 721 41.84 -3.98 -18.16
N LEU A 722 41.11 -4.76 -17.36
CA LEU A 722 41.65 -5.70 -16.38
C LEU A 722 41.29 -7.12 -16.80
N ASP A 723 42.29 -7.98 -16.93
CA ASP A 723 42.11 -9.41 -17.21
C ASP A 723 41.80 -10.22 -15.93
N SER A 724 41.42 -11.49 -16.09
CA SER A 724 41.18 -12.44 -14.99
C SER A 724 42.39 -12.69 -14.08
N SER A 725 43.59 -12.24 -14.46
CA SER A 725 44.80 -12.27 -13.62
C SER A 725 45.11 -10.94 -12.93
N GLY A 726 44.20 -9.97 -13.00
CA GLY A 726 44.35 -8.64 -12.41
C GLY A 726 45.37 -7.74 -13.12
N ARG A 727 45.85 -8.11 -14.31
CA ARG A 727 46.76 -7.26 -15.09
C ARG A 727 45.96 -6.21 -15.84
N GLY A 728 46.30 -4.95 -15.58
CA GLY A 728 45.64 -3.79 -16.17
C GLY A 728 46.41 -3.21 -17.36
N SER A 729 45.73 -2.91 -18.46
CA SER A 729 46.24 -2.06 -19.55
C SER A 729 45.29 -0.89 -19.82
N VAL A 730 45.84 0.30 -20.09
CA VAL A 730 45.03 1.46 -20.48
C VAL A 730 44.87 1.44 -21.99
N LEU A 731 43.63 1.49 -22.46
CA LEU A 731 43.27 1.44 -23.86
C LEU A 731 42.47 2.70 -24.23
N ASP A 732 42.92 3.41 -25.26
CA ASP A 732 42.12 4.44 -25.91
C ASP A 732 41.27 3.77 -26.99
N LEU A 733 40.02 3.47 -26.64
CA LEU A 733 39.07 2.81 -27.55
C LEU A 733 37.99 3.79 -27.97
N ASP A 734 37.73 3.86 -29.28
CA ASP A 734 36.55 4.53 -29.79
C ASP A 734 35.28 3.72 -29.48
N LYS A 735 34.14 4.41 -29.51
CA LYS A 735 32.83 3.82 -29.20
C LYS A 735 32.49 2.60 -30.07
N PHE A 736 32.90 2.60 -31.34
CA PHE A 736 32.57 1.55 -32.31
C PHE A 736 33.47 0.32 -32.14
N ALA A 737 34.74 0.51 -31.81
CA ALA A 737 35.71 -0.52 -31.49
C ALA A 737 35.29 -1.28 -30.23
N LEU A 738 34.79 -0.58 -29.21
CA LEU A 738 34.28 -1.17 -27.98
C LEU A 738 32.99 -1.99 -28.23
N MET A 739 32.04 -1.45 -29.00
CA MET A 739 30.83 -2.19 -29.38
C MET A 739 31.15 -3.49 -30.12
N LYS A 740 32.15 -3.46 -31.01
CA LYS A 740 32.56 -4.65 -31.78
C LYS A 740 33.26 -5.69 -30.92
N ARG A 741 34.04 -5.27 -29.91
CA ARG A 741 34.78 -6.18 -29.01
C ARG A 741 33.85 -6.86 -28.01
N VAL A 742 32.94 -6.12 -27.39
CA VAL A 742 32.06 -6.64 -26.32
C VAL A 742 30.69 -7.10 -26.84
N SER A 743 30.39 -6.89 -28.13
CA SER A 743 29.11 -7.26 -28.77
C SER A 743 27.88 -6.61 -28.11
N ILE A 744 28.00 -5.35 -27.67
CA ILE A 744 26.93 -4.58 -27.03
C ILE A 744 26.27 -3.61 -28.03
N ASN A 745 24.95 -3.41 -27.90
CA ASN A 745 24.20 -2.48 -28.73
C ASN A 745 24.61 -1.00 -28.49
N ALA A 746 24.56 -0.18 -29.54
CA ALA A 746 24.80 1.27 -29.44
C ALA A 746 23.89 1.99 -28.44
N ARG A 747 22.69 1.44 -28.17
CA ARG A 747 21.72 1.95 -27.20
C ARG A 747 22.25 1.81 -25.77
N ASP A 748 22.67 0.62 -25.39
CA ASP A 748 23.12 0.33 -24.02
C ASP A 748 24.41 1.08 -23.68
N LEU A 749 25.29 1.27 -24.67
CA LEU A 749 26.51 2.06 -24.50
C LEU A 749 26.27 3.57 -24.29
N ARG A 750 25.04 4.08 -24.52
CA ARG A 750 24.69 5.49 -24.21
C ARG A 750 24.63 5.74 -22.72
N ILE A 751 24.27 4.74 -21.92
CA ILE A 751 24.17 4.84 -20.46
C ILE A 751 25.52 5.25 -19.86
N LEU A 752 26.62 4.82 -20.50
CA LEU A 752 27.96 5.17 -20.08
C LEU A 752 28.43 6.55 -20.56
N ASP A 753 27.70 7.26 -21.45
CA ASP A 753 28.14 8.56 -22.01
C ASP A 753 28.29 9.63 -20.91
N HIS A 754 29.28 10.52 -21.04
CA HIS A 754 29.52 11.61 -20.09
C HIS A 754 28.65 12.84 -20.39
N LEU A 755 28.14 12.97 -21.61
CA LEU A 755 27.29 14.11 -22.02
C LEU A 755 25.85 13.95 -21.56
N LEU A 756 25.48 12.74 -21.14
CA LEU A 756 24.13 12.35 -20.76
C LEU A 756 24.18 11.86 -19.31
N SER A 757 23.56 12.61 -18.41
CA SER A 757 23.44 12.23 -17.00
C SER A 757 22.35 11.17 -16.86
N TYR A 758 22.66 9.93 -17.25
CA TYR A 758 21.76 8.79 -17.02
C TYR A 758 21.71 8.40 -15.54
N PRO A 759 20.57 7.91 -15.03
CA PRO A 759 20.45 7.41 -13.66
C PRO A 759 21.34 6.18 -13.44
N CYS A 760 21.49 5.78 -12.17
CA CYS A 760 22.16 4.53 -11.83
C CYS A 760 21.52 3.37 -12.60
N ALA A 761 22.32 2.41 -13.07
CA ALA A 761 21.83 1.29 -13.85
C ALA A 761 22.75 0.06 -13.72
N ILE A 762 22.16 -1.11 -13.51
CA ILE A 762 22.81 -2.43 -13.55
C ILE A 762 22.08 -3.26 -14.61
N LEU A 763 22.73 -3.53 -15.74
CA LEU A 763 22.07 -4.21 -16.86
C LEU A 763 22.80 -5.50 -17.26
N GLY A 764 22.11 -6.62 -17.14
CA GLY A 764 22.51 -7.88 -17.75
C GLY A 764 22.26 -7.86 -19.26
N ARG A 765 23.23 -8.37 -20.04
CA ARG A 765 23.10 -8.64 -21.48
C ARG A 765 23.73 -10.00 -21.76
N GLU A 766 23.49 -10.55 -22.94
CA GLU A 766 23.93 -11.91 -23.33
C GLU A 766 25.40 -12.24 -23.02
N ARG A 767 26.30 -11.24 -23.10
CA ARG A 767 27.76 -11.44 -22.94
C ARG A 767 28.45 -10.41 -22.03
N ALA A 768 27.69 -9.51 -21.41
CA ALA A 768 28.27 -8.44 -20.61
C ALA A 768 27.27 -7.87 -19.59
N ILE A 769 27.78 -7.42 -18.45
CA ILE A 769 27.07 -6.62 -17.48
C ILE A 769 27.52 -5.17 -17.65
N ILE A 770 26.57 -4.25 -17.79
CA ILE A 770 26.84 -2.82 -17.96
C ILE A 770 26.48 -2.12 -16.65
N LEU A 771 27.48 -1.45 -16.06
CA LEU A 771 27.33 -0.76 -14.79
C LEU A 771 27.48 0.75 -14.97
N ASN A 772 26.49 1.49 -14.49
CA ASN A 772 26.56 2.93 -14.28
C ASN A 772 26.19 3.22 -12.82
N LEU A 773 27.19 3.25 -11.94
CA LEU A 773 27.03 3.53 -10.51
C LEU A 773 27.66 4.90 -10.22
N GLU A 774 27.05 5.94 -10.78
CA GLU A 774 27.53 7.34 -10.77
C GLU A 774 28.91 7.55 -11.43
N HIS A 775 29.97 7.58 -10.62
CA HIS A 775 31.35 7.79 -11.05
C HIS A 775 32.01 6.47 -11.47
N ILE A 776 31.48 5.33 -11.01
CA ILE A 776 31.93 4.00 -11.42
C ILE A 776 31.12 3.59 -12.66
N LYS A 777 31.79 3.63 -13.82
CA LYS A 777 31.21 3.21 -15.10
C LYS A 777 32.02 2.05 -15.66
N ALA A 778 31.41 0.87 -15.71
CA ALA A 778 32.09 -0.37 -16.06
C ALA A 778 31.32 -1.24 -17.06
N ILE A 779 32.06 -2.06 -17.80
CA ILE A 779 31.52 -3.17 -18.57
C ILE A 779 32.25 -4.42 -18.11
N ILE A 780 31.51 -5.37 -17.54
CA ILE A 780 32.04 -6.62 -17.01
C ILE A 780 31.69 -7.73 -18.01
N THR A 781 32.66 -8.57 -18.35
CA THR A 781 32.47 -9.78 -19.15
C THR A 781 32.85 -11.01 -18.32
N THR A 782 32.88 -12.21 -18.91
CA THR A 782 33.26 -13.45 -18.22
C THR A 782 34.72 -13.49 -17.76
N ASP A 783 35.60 -12.69 -18.37
CA ASP A 783 37.06 -12.78 -18.22
C ASP A 783 37.79 -11.43 -18.24
N GLU A 784 37.13 -10.36 -18.70
CA GLU A 784 37.67 -9.00 -18.77
C GLU A 784 36.71 -7.97 -18.12
N VAL A 785 37.26 -6.95 -17.45
CA VAL A 785 36.50 -5.76 -16.98
C VAL A 785 37.05 -4.50 -17.62
N PHE A 786 36.17 -3.69 -18.19
CA PHE A 786 36.47 -2.38 -18.76
C PHE A 786 35.96 -1.29 -17.83
N LEU A 787 36.86 -0.57 -17.17
CA LEU A 787 36.53 0.55 -16.31
C LEU A 787 36.83 1.88 -17.01
N ARG A 788 35.89 2.82 -16.96
CA ARG A 788 36.03 4.12 -17.62
C ARG A 788 36.79 5.11 -16.72
N ASN A 789 37.58 5.99 -17.35
CA ASN A 789 38.31 7.07 -16.68
C ASN A 789 39.14 6.60 -15.46
N PRO A 790 40.11 5.69 -15.65
CA PRO A 790 40.87 5.10 -14.54
C PRO A 790 41.77 6.08 -13.76
N LEU A 791 41.87 7.33 -14.19
CA LEU A 791 42.65 8.39 -13.53
C LEU A 791 41.81 9.29 -12.62
N ASP A 792 40.50 9.08 -12.55
CA ASP A 792 39.61 9.82 -11.64
C ASP A 792 39.89 9.40 -10.18
N GLU A 793 40.03 10.37 -9.27
CA GLU A 793 40.37 10.15 -7.86
C GLU A 793 39.40 9.17 -7.17
N ASN A 794 38.13 9.19 -7.56
CA ASN A 794 37.13 8.29 -6.96
C ASN A 794 37.15 6.87 -7.56
N VAL A 795 37.79 6.69 -8.72
CA VAL A 795 37.83 5.42 -9.46
C VAL A 795 39.13 4.64 -9.19
N VAL A 796 40.23 5.34 -8.86
CA VAL A 796 41.52 4.74 -8.52
C VAL A 796 41.42 3.66 -7.41
N PRO A 797 40.71 3.88 -6.28
CA PRO A 797 40.58 2.86 -5.25
C PRO A 797 39.90 1.57 -5.75
N VAL A 798 38.91 1.72 -6.63
CA VAL A 798 38.18 0.61 -7.24
C VAL A 798 39.10 -0.18 -8.18
N VAL A 799 39.97 0.50 -8.94
CA VAL A 799 40.99 -0.13 -9.78
C VAL A 799 41.96 -0.97 -8.96
N GLU A 800 42.47 -0.41 -7.85
CA GLU A 800 43.40 -1.11 -6.97
C GLU A 800 42.77 -2.34 -6.35
N GLU A 801 41.51 -2.24 -5.94
CA GLU A 801 40.78 -3.35 -5.35
C GLU A 801 40.42 -4.44 -6.36
N LEU A 802 40.07 -4.07 -7.61
CA LEU A 802 39.91 -5.02 -8.70
C LEU A 802 41.23 -5.77 -8.99
N ARG A 803 42.37 -5.08 -9.04
CA ARG A 803 43.68 -5.75 -9.22
C ARG A 803 43.99 -6.75 -8.10
N ARG A 804 43.52 -6.47 -6.89
CA ARG A 804 43.75 -7.30 -5.70
C ARG A 804 42.83 -8.53 -5.65
N ARG A 805 41.55 -8.38 -6.01
CA ARG A 805 40.51 -9.43 -5.83
C ARG A 805 40.17 -10.23 -7.10
N LEU A 806 40.54 -9.78 -8.30
CA LEU A 806 40.25 -10.52 -9.54
C LEU A 806 41.10 -11.80 -9.76
N PRO A 807 42.41 -11.86 -9.42
CA PRO A 807 43.22 -13.06 -9.64
C PRO A 807 42.69 -14.25 -8.83
N MET A 808 42.41 -15.38 -9.49
CA MET A 808 42.16 -16.63 -8.76
C MET A 808 43.44 -17.09 -8.07
N ALA A 809 43.35 -17.46 -6.80
CA ALA A 809 44.45 -17.98 -6.01
C ALA A 809 44.76 -19.42 -6.44
N PHE A 810 45.36 -19.61 -7.62
CA PHE A 810 45.86 -20.92 -8.04
C PHE A 810 47.38 -20.89 -8.26
N GLY A 811 48.12 -21.36 -7.24
CA GLY A 811 49.37 -22.10 -7.41
C GLY A 811 50.61 -21.58 -6.70
N GLY A 812 51.17 -22.39 -5.77
CA GLY A 812 52.55 -22.24 -5.29
C GLY A 812 53.00 -23.14 -4.12
N LEU A 813 53.20 -24.44 -4.39
CA LEU A 813 54.11 -25.46 -3.79
C LEU A 813 54.72 -25.29 -2.36
N GLU A 814 54.59 -26.40 -1.60
CA GLU A 814 55.46 -26.96 -0.55
C GLU A 814 55.68 -26.17 0.77
N GLY A 815 55.05 -26.64 1.86
CA GLY A 815 55.53 -26.40 3.23
C GLY A 815 54.44 -26.32 4.31
N GLU A 816 54.36 -27.39 5.12
CA GLU A 816 53.83 -27.50 6.49
C GLU A 816 52.35 -27.17 6.81
N ASP A 817 51.76 -28.10 7.55
CA ASP A 817 50.39 -28.14 8.07
C ASP A 817 49.92 -26.83 8.74
N ASP A 818 48.88 -26.21 8.19
CA ASP A 818 48.00 -25.29 8.94
C ASP A 818 46.53 -25.54 8.52
N PRO A 819 45.61 -25.94 9.44
CA PRO A 819 44.31 -26.49 9.06
C PRO A 819 43.17 -25.46 9.04
N GLU A 820 43.40 -24.19 8.69
CA GLU A 820 42.39 -23.12 8.81
C GLU A 820 41.91 -22.48 7.47
N THR A 821 41.96 -23.17 6.33
CA THR A 821 41.45 -22.59 5.06
C THR A 821 40.51 -23.52 4.28
N GLU A 822 39.40 -23.93 4.89
CA GLU A 822 38.28 -24.56 4.19
C GLU A 822 37.04 -23.64 4.21
N GLY A 823 36.53 -23.25 3.03
CA GLY A 823 35.19 -22.69 2.87
C GLY A 823 35.07 -21.23 2.40
N ARG A 824 35.66 -20.84 1.27
CA ARG A 824 35.13 -19.69 0.50
C ARG A 824 34.42 -20.24 -0.73
N THR A 825 33.11 -20.08 -0.79
CA THR A 825 32.33 -20.19 -2.04
C THR A 825 32.92 -19.18 -3.02
N GLU A 826 33.62 -19.68 -4.03
CA GLU A 826 34.41 -18.84 -4.91
C GLU A 826 33.50 -18.25 -5.99
N PHE A 827 33.08 -17.00 -5.82
CA PHE A 827 32.22 -16.29 -6.77
C PHE A 827 32.84 -16.29 -8.19
N PRO A 828 32.03 -16.45 -9.26
CA PRO A 828 32.45 -16.24 -10.64
C PRO A 828 33.12 -14.87 -10.87
N PHE A 829 33.94 -14.76 -11.91
CA PHE A 829 34.70 -13.53 -12.20
C PHE A 829 33.79 -12.29 -12.30
N GLU A 830 32.64 -12.43 -12.94
CA GLU A 830 31.66 -11.36 -13.12
C GLU A 830 31.07 -10.87 -11.78
N PHE A 831 30.88 -11.75 -10.80
CA PHE A 831 30.34 -11.39 -9.49
C PHE A 831 31.41 -10.79 -8.59
N ARG A 832 32.67 -11.26 -8.65
CA ARG A 832 33.78 -10.59 -7.96
C ARG A 832 34.00 -9.17 -8.48
N ALA A 833 33.86 -8.96 -9.79
CA ALA A 833 33.95 -7.63 -10.38
C ALA A 833 32.76 -6.74 -9.98
N LEU A 834 31.54 -7.30 -9.94
CA LEU A 834 30.33 -6.59 -9.51
C LEU A 834 30.40 -6.21 -8.02
N GLU A 835 30.86 -7.14 -7.16
CA GLU A 835 31.05 -6.93 -5.73
C GLU A 835 31.96 -5.73 -5.46
N VAL A 836 33.13 -5.67 -6.11
CA VAL A 836 34.09 -4.58 -5.93
C VAL A 836 33.51 -3.23 -6.39
N ALA A 837 32.69 -3.23 -7.46
CA ALA A 837 32.02 -2.02 -7.92
C ALA A 837 30.94 -1.55 -6.93
N LEU A 838 30.13 -2.46 -6.39
CA LEU A 838 29.10 -2.19 -5.38
C LEU A 838 29.72 -1.73 -4.05
N GLU A 839 30.75 -2.41 -3.57
CA GLU A 839 31.52 -2.02 -2.38
C GLU A 839 32.10 -0.60 -2.54
N GLY A 840 32.67 -0.31 -3.71
CA GLY A 840 33.23 0.99 -4.03
C GLY A 840 32.21 2.12 -3.93
N ILE A 841 31.03 1.98 -4.58
CA ILE A 841 30.01 3.03 -4.53
C ILE A 841 29.34 3.15 -3.16
N CYS A 842 29.05 2.03 -2.49
CA CYS A 842 28.42 2.02 -1.17
C CYS A 842 29.34 2.64 -0.11
N SER A 843 30.64 2.32 -0.15
CA SER A 843 31.63 2.92 0.73
C SER A 843 31.79 4.42 0.49
N PHE A 844 31.81 4.85 -0.78
CA PHE A 844 31.87 6.26 -1.15
C PHE A 844 30.65 7.07 -0.66
N LEU A 845 29.44 6.52 -0.77
CA LEU A 845 28.22 7.17 -0.31
C LEU A 845 28.11 7.20 1.23
N ASP A 846 28.51 6.13 1.92
CA ASP A 846 28.57 6.14 3.40
C ASP A 846 29.64 7.11 3.90
N SER A 847 30.81 7.21 3.24
CA SER A 847 31.85 8.18 3.58
C SER A 847 31.36 9.62 3.43
N GLN A 848 30.70 9.97 2.32
CA GLN A 848 30.11 11.31 2.14
C GLN A 848 29.02 11.60 3.18
N THR A 849 28.25 10.58 3.57
CA THR A 849 27.22 10.71 4.61
C THR A 849 27.85 11.02 5.96
N ARG A 850 28.92 10.29 6.34
CA ARG A 850 29.65 10.53 7.59
C ARG A 850 30.34 11.89 7.63
N GLU A 851 30.90 12.35 6.52
CA GLU A 851 31.52 13.68 6.42
C GLU A 851 30.47 14.79 6.60
N LEU A 852 29.31 14.65 5.93
CA LEU A 852 28.19 15.56 6.07
C LEU A 852 27.64 15.58 7.49
N GLU A 853 27.47 14.41 8.10
CA GLU A 853 27.01 14.24 9.49
C GLU A 853 27.96 14.91 10.49
N ALA A 854 29.28 14.65 10.36
CA ALA A 854 30.31 15.25 11.19
C ALA A 854 30.38 16.78 11.07
N ALA A 855 30.03 17.33 9.90
CA ALA A 855 29.97 18.77 9.66
C ALA A 855 28.64 19.40 10.12
N ALA A 856 27.53 18.65 10.06
CA ALA A 856 26.19 19.16 10.32
C ALA A 856 25.91 19.41 11.80
N TYR A 857 26.19 18.44 12.67
CA TYR A 857 25.95 18.58 14.11
C TYR A 857 26.59 19.84 14.74
N PRO A 858 27.89 20.12 14.56
CA PRO A 858 28.49 21.32 15.14
C PRO A 858 27.96 22.61 14.51
N ALA A 859 27.60 22.61 13.22
CA ALA A 859 27.05 23.79 12.56
C ALA A 859 25.63 24.13 13.04
N LEU A 860 24.83 23.12 13.38
CA LEU A 860 23.48 23.28 13.93
C LEU A 860 23.54 23.77 15.39
N ASP A 861 24.45 23.24 16.20
CA ASP A 861 24.67 23.70 17.58
C ASP A 861 25.21 25.15 17.64
N GLU A 862 26.11 25.51 16.72
CA GLU A 862 26.55 26.91 16.56
C GLU A 862 25.39 27.85 16.19
N LEU A 863 24.40 27.34 15.45
CA LEU A 863 23.23 28.11 15.02
C LEU A 863 22.17 28.27 16.12
N THR A 864 22.01 27.28 17.00
CA THR A 864 21.12 27.39 18.17
C THR A 864 21.66 28.38 19.20
N THR A 865 22.99 28.53 19.30
CA THR A 865 23.64 29.48 20.21
C THR A 865 23.69 30.90 19.66
N GLN A 866 23.99 31.09 18.37
CA GLN A 866 24.02 32.40 17.73
C GLN A 866 23.47 32.38 16.30
N ILE A 867 22.32 33.04 16.12
CA ILE A 867 21.69 33.21 14.81
C ILE A 867 22.46 34.29 14.02
N SER A 868 23.27 33.87 13.05
CA SER A 868 24.01 34.74 12.14
C SER A 868 23.73 34.39 10.68
N SER A 869 23.82 35.36 9.76
CA SER A 869 23.65 35.10 8.33
C SER A 869 24.68 34.10 7.80
N LEU A 870 25.89 34.10 8.35
CA LEU A 870 26.95 33.16 8.01
C LEU A 870 26.58 31.71 8.39
N ASN A 871 26.03 31.50 9.59
CA ASN A 871 25.63 30.18 10.08
C ASN A 871 24.40 29.65 9.32
N LEU A 872 23.45 30.54 8.99
CA LEU A 872 22.31 30.21 8.14
C LEU A 872 22.75 29.80 6.72
N ASP A 873 23.73 30.49 6.13
CA ASP A 873 24.29 30.12 4.83
C ASP A 873 25.05 28.78 4.89
N ARG A 874 25.75 28.48 6.00
CA ARG A 874 26.39 27.17 6.23
C ARG A 874 25.34 26.04 6.28
N VAL A 875 24.28 26.20 7.08
CA VAL A 875 23.20 25.20 7.20
C VAL A 875 22.43 25.06 5.89
N ARG A 876 22.19 26.15 5.15
CA ARG A 876 21.56 26.07 3.82
C ARG A 876 22.40 25.28 2.82
N LYS A 877 23.74 25.48 2.80
CA LYS A 877 24.66 24.69 1.98
C LYS A 877 24.67 23.22 2.40
N MET A 878 24.62 22.94 3.70
CA MET A 878 24.50 21.60 4.27
C MET A 878 23.21 20.92 3.80
N LYS A 879 22.05 21.59 3.95
CA LYS A 879 20.74 21.10 3.53
C LYS A 879 20.70 20.80 2.03
N SER A 880 21.24 21.69 1.20
CA SER A 880 21.36 21.42 -0.24
C SER A 880 22.26 20.22 -0.56
N SER A 881 23.34 20.03 0.20
CA SER A 881 24.25 18.90 0.02
C SER A 881 23.61 17.58 0.47
N MET A 882 22.90 17.60 1.59
CA MET A 882 22.09 16.51 2.12
C MET A 882 21.04 16.06 1.11
N THR A 883 20.19 16.98 0.62
CA THR A 883 19.15 16.63 -0.37
C THR A 883 19.75 16.01 -1.63
N ARG A 884 20.89 16.52 -2.10
CA ARG A 884 21.61 15.95 -3.25
C ARG A 884 22.13 14.54 -2.94
N LEU A 885 22.70 14.31 -1.76
CA LEU A 885 23.21 13.01 -1.35
C LEU A 885 22.09 11.99 -1.13
N THR A 886 20.99 12.37 -0.48
CA THR A 886 19.78 11.54 -0.32
C THR A 886 19.24 11.09 -1.67
N SER A 887 19.11 11.98 -2.65
CA SER A 887 18.64 11.61 -3.99
C SER A 887 19.58 10.62 -4.69
N ARG A 888 20.89 10.69 -4.42
CA ARG A 888 21.90 9.79 -4.99
C ARG A 888 21.82 8.39 -4.36
N VAL A 889 21.74 8.32 -3.03
CA VAL A 889 21.55 7.06 -2.28
C VAL A 889 20.23 6.40 -2.66
N GLN A 890 19.14 7.17 -2.82
CA GLN A 890 17.83 6.65 -3.23
C GLN A 890 17.91 5.96 -4.60
N LYS A 891 18.53 6.61 -5.59
CA LYS A 891 18.65 6.03 -6.94
C LYS A 891 19.42 4.71 -6.98
N LEU A 892 20.44 4.57 -6.13
CA LEU A 892 21.18 3.31 -6.03
C LEU A 892 20.36 2.23 -5.32
N ARG A 893 19.65 2.60 -4.25
CA ARG A 893 18.73 1.71 -3.53
C ARG A 893 17.65 1.18 -4.48
N ASP A 894 16.97 2.07 -5.21
CA ASP A 894 15.87 1.72 -6.10
C ASP A 894 16.32 0.78 -7.23
N GLU A 895 17.55 0.96 -7.75
CA GLU A 895 18.11 0.08 -8.79
C GLU A 895 18.45 -1.32 -8.25
N ILE A 896 18.94 -1.43 -7.02
CA ILE A 896 19.21 -2.73 -6.38
C ILE A 896 17.90 -3.43 -5.99
N GLU A 897 16.91 -2.67 -5.50
CA GLU A 897 15.56 -3.16 -5.18
C GLU A 897 14.89 -3.73 -6.44
N GLN A 898 14.88 -2.97 -7.53
CA GLN A 898 14.31 -3.42 -8.80
C GLN A 898 15.01 -4.69 -9.32
N LEU A 899 16.31 -4.82 -9.13
CA LEU A 899 17.06 -6.02 -9.53
C LEU A 899 16.74 -7.22 -8.63
N LEU A 900 16.55 -7.03 -7.33
CA LEU A 900 16.15 -8.09 -6.39
C LEU A 900 14.69 -8.54 -6.60
N ASP A 901 13.82 -7.66 -7.11
CA ASP A 901 12.41 -7.96 -7.36
C ASP A 901 12.17 -8.83 -8.61
N ASP A 902 13.14 -8.94 -9.54
CA ASP A 902 13.00 -9.64 -10.82
C ASP A 902 14.11 -10.71 -11.04
N ASP A 903 13.73 -11.97 -10.83
CA ASP A 903 14.60 -13.13 -11.01
C ASP A 903 15.16 -13.27 -12.44
N ASP A 904 14.44 -12.82 -13.47
CA ASP A 904 14.91 -12.90 -14.86
C ASP A 904 16.06 -11.89 -15.11
N ASP A 905 15.96 -10.68 -14.55
CA ASP A 905 17.02 -9.67 -14.60
C ASP A 905 18.26 -10.13 -13.79
N MET A 906 18.07 -10.82 -12.66
CA MET A 906 19.17 -11.45 -11.89
C MET A 906 19.82 -12.61 -12.65
N ALA A 907 19.01 -13.49 -13.24
CA ALA A 907 19.49 -14.59 -14.08
C ALA A 907 20.31 -14.05 -15.27
N ASP A 908 19.98 -12.85 -15.74
CA ASP A 908 20.64 -12.22 -16.86
C ASP A 908 22.10 -11.83 -16.59
N LEU A 909 22.48 -11.68 -15.30
CA LEU A 909 23.83 -11.37 -14.84
C LEU A 909 24.77 -12.58 -14.79
N TYR A 910 24.26 -13.81 -14.88
CA TYR A 910 25.07 -15.05 -14.87
C TYR A 910 25.77 -15.32 -16.22
N LEU A 911 26.80 -14.54 -16.54
CA LEU A 911 27.51 -14.62 -17.83
C LEU A 911 28.28 -15.94 -18.04
N SER A 912 28.97 -16.43 -16.99
CA SER A 912 29.77 -17.66 -17.05
C SER A 912 28.87 -18.88 -17.31
N ARG A 913 27.70 -18.93 -16.69
CA ARG A 913 26.68 -19.97 -16.93
C ARG A 913 26.16 -19.91 -18.38
N LYS A 914 25.81 -18.73 -18.89
CA LYS A 914 25.37 -18.54 -20.29
C LYS A 914 26.43 -18.96 -21.31
N SER A 915 27.72 -18.76 -21.01
CA SER A 915 28.80 -19.23 -21.89
C SER A 915 28.95 -20.75 -21.90
N SER A 916 28.72 -21.42 -20.75
CA SER A 916 28.84 -22.87 -20.59
C SER A 916 27.70 -23.67 -21.27
N SER A 917 26.49 -23.10 -21.32
CA SER A 917 25.34 -23.69 -22.01
C SER A 917 25.49 -23.63 -23.54
N ILE A 918 26.15 -22.59 -24.05
CA ILE A 918 26.47 -22.45 -25.49
C ILE A 918 27.58 -23.42 -25.92
N SER A 919 28.53 -23.75 -25.05
CA SER A 919 29.59 -24.73 -25.35
C SER A 919 29.15 -26.21 -25.32
N SER A 920 27.99 -26.51 -24.72
CA SER A 920 27.48 -27.89 -24.57
C SER A 920 26.53 -28.33 -25.70
N GLY A 921 26.22 -27.43 -26.65
CA GLY A 921 25.27 -27.64 -27.75
C GLY A 921 25.87 -28.07 -29.10
N SER A 922 27.19 -28.29 -29.20
CA SER A 922 27.79 -28.68 -30.49
C SER A 922 28.97 -29.66 -30.36
N SER A 923 28.68 -30.97 -30.29
CA SER A 923 29.33 -32.01 -31.13
C SER A 923 28.92 -33.46 -30.77
N PHE A 924 28.01 -34.00 -31.59
CA PHE A 924 27.91 -35.37 -32.15
C PHE A 924 27.85 -36.65 -31.26
N SER A 925 27.06 -37.60 -31.74
CA SER A 925 26.83 -38.99 -31.30
C SER A 925 27.93 -39.70 -30.49
N THR A 926 27.57 -40.47 -29.45
CA THR A 926 27.48 -41.97 -29.47
C THR A 926 27.06 -42.56 -28.11
N SER A 927 26.01 -43.38 -28.15
CA SER A 927 25.83 -44.69 -27.46
C SER A 927 25.80 -44.84 -25.91
N ALA A 928 24.60 -45.18 -25.43
CA ALA A 928 24.24 -46.33 -24.57
C ALA A 928 24.41 -46.32 -23.01
N SER A 929 23.25 -46.54 -22.37
CA SER A 929 22.93 -47.52 -21.30
C SER A 929 23.23 -47.23 -19.80
N ASP A 930 22.11 -47.19 -19.05
CA ASP A 930 21.77 -47.95 -17.83
C ASP A 930 22.27 -47.58 -16.40
N PHE A 931 21.27 -47.31 -15.55
CA PHE A 931 20.96 -47.87 -14.22
C PHE A 931 21.94 -47.78 -13.02
N GLY A 932 21.44 -47.18 -11.91
CA GLY A 932 21.32 -47.94 -10.63
C GLY A 932 21.89 -47.37 -9.31
N ILE A 933 21.00 -46.74 -8.50
CA ILE A 933 20.66 -47.03 -7.07
C ILE A 933 21.74 -47.00 -5.95
N GLY A 934 21.49 -46.19 -4.88
CA GLY A 934 21.36 -46.74 -3.50
C GLY A 934 21.87 -45.99 -2.24
N LYS A 935 20.90 -45.64 -1.34
CA LYS A 935 20.82 -45.92 0.14
C LYS A 935 21.33 -44.95 1.26
N TRP A 936 20.61 -45.07 2.40
CA TRP A 936 20.37 -44.20 3.58
C TRP A 936 21.08 -44.61 4.93
N ARG A 937 21.09 -43.67 5.94
CA ARG A 937 20.90 -43.77 7.46
C ARG A 937 22.13 -43.39 8.40
N PRO A 938 22.01 -43.19 9.76
CA PRO A 938 21.37 -42.09 10.59
C PRO A 938 22.10 -41.63 11.94
N ALA A 939 21.53 -40.64 12.69
CA ALA A 939 21.60 -40.29 14.17
C ALA A 939 22.85 -39.54 14.78
N ARG A 940 22.85 -38.65 15.83
CA ARG A 940 21.90 -37.90 16.73
C ARG A 940 22.68 -37.00 17.77
N GLU A 941 22.13 -35.81 18.13
CA GLU A 941 22.24 -34.87 19.33
C GLU A 941 23.59 -34.42 20.00
N ASP A 942 23.91 -33.10 20.06
CA ASP A 942 23.80 -32.18 21.24
C ASP A 942 24.54 -30.79 21.15
N SER A 943 23.82 -29.72 21.57
CA SER A 943 24.24 -28.44 22.21
C SER A 943 24.95 -27.26 21.47
N LEU A 944 24.63 -26.03 21.94
CA LEU A 944 24.84 -24.67 21.38
C LEU A 944 26.13 -23.96 21.85
N THR A 945 26.80 -23.16 21.00
CA THR A 945 27.22 -21.73 21.22
C THR A 945 28.04 -21.14 20.05
N MET A 946 28.02 -19.80 19.92
CA MET A 946 28.30 -18.95 18.74
C MET A 946 29.72 -18.97 18.12
N GLY A 947 29.79 -18.98 16.78
CA GLY A 947 30.95 -18.64 15.92
C GLY A 947 30.71 -18.95 14.43
N PHE A 948 31.01 -18.01 13.51
CA PHE A 948 31.11 -18.22 12.04
C PHE A 948 32.33 -19.14 11.75
N MET A 949 32.42 -20.10 10.81
CA MET A 949 31.98 -20.27 9.41
C MET A 949 32.07 -21.78 9.02
N ASN A 950 31.26 -22.25 8.03
CA ASN A 950 31.45 -23.38 7.07
C ASN A 950 31.92 -24.78 7.57
N MET A 951 31.52 -25.95 7.03
CA MET A 951 30.92 -26.33 5.76
C MET A 951 30.18 -27.68 5.90
N SER A 952 29.13 -27.85 5.12
CA SER A 952 28.63 -29.07 4.47
C SER A 952 29.04 -30.45 5.01
N THR A 953 28.06 -31.27 5.37
CA THR A 953 28.10 -32.68 4.95
C THR A 953 26.71 -33.17 4.57
N ASN A 954 26.62 -33.50 3.28
CA ASN A 954 25.47 -34.02 2.57
C ASN A 954 24.81 -35.22 3.25
N ASN A 955 23.49 -35.28 3.18
CA ASN A 955 22.88 -36.53 2.73
C ASN A 955 21.66 -36.27 1.84
N THR A 956 21.89 -36.58 0.57
CA THR A 956 20.95 -36.65 -0.54
C THR A 956 19.77 -37.59 -0.26
N VAL A 957 18.57 -37.26 -0.76
CA VAL A 957 17.96 -37.91 -1.95
C VAL A 957 16.50 -37.43 -2.13
N LEU A 958 16.33 -36.59 -3.16
CA LEU A 958 15.37 -36.68 -4.28
C LEU A 958 13.87 -36.40 -4.05
N THR A 959 13.46 -35.19 -4.47
CA THR A 959 12.22 -34.97 -5.23
C THR A 959 12.54 -34.09 -6.44
N SER A 960 12.57 -34.71 -7.61
CA SER A 960 12.81 -34.05 -8.90
C SER A 960 11.58 -33.23 -9.32
N ALA A 961 11.54 -31.93 -8.96
CA ALA A 961 10.65 -30.94 -9.56
C ALA A 961 10.98 -29.45 -9.20
N SER A 962 12.17 -29.12 -8.67
CA SER A 962 12.49 -27.77 -8.15
C SER A 962 13.75 -27.14 -8.77
N HIS A 963 14.02 -27.32 -10.06
CA HIS A 963 15.33 -26.94 -10.63
C HIS A 963 15.45 -25.52 -11.22
N LEU A 964 14.56 -24.58 -10.86
CA LEU A 964 14.62 -23.19 -11.34
C LEU A 964 14.81 -22.14 -10.23
N GLU A 965 14.33 -22.38 -9.01
CA GLU A 965 14.45 -21.42 -7.88
C GLU A 965 15.87 -21.44 -7.25
N ASP A 966 16.57 -22.59 -7.22
CA ASP A 966 17.94 -22.71 -6.67
C ASP A 966 19.05 -22.02 -7.52
N ASN A 967 18.70 -21.28 -8.58
CA ASN A 967 19.68 -20.82 -9.57
C ASN A 967 20.21 -19.39 -9.37
N VAL A 968 19.56 -18.55 -8.56
CA VAL A 968 19.93 -17.14 -8.35
C VAL A 968 20.37 -16.79 -6.92
N GLU A 969 20.15 -17.68 -5.95
CA GLU A 969 20.39 -17.50 -4.50
C GLU A 969 21.78 -16.93 -4.16
N GLU A 970 22.85 -17.38 -4.84
CA GLU A 970 24.22 -16.89 -4.58
C GLU A 970 24.39 -15.38 -4.88
N LEU A 971 23.72 -14.88 -5.93
CA LEU A 971 23.77 -13.48 -6.32
C LEU A 971 22.79 -12.65 -5.49
N GLU A 972 21.62 -13.21 -5.18
CA GLU A 972 20.62 -12.60 -4.31
C GLU A 972 21.22 -12.24 -2.95
N MET A 973 21.88 -13.20 -2.26
CA MET A 973 22.56 -12.94 -0.99
C MET A 973 23.61 -11.81 -1.07
N LEU A 974 24.34 -11.70 -2.19
CA LEU A 974 25.32 -10.64 -2.40
C LEU A 974 24.62 -9.28 -2.54
N LEU A 975 23.57 -9.21 -3.36
CA LEU A 975 22.82 -7.97 -3.60
C LEU A 975 22.06 -7.52 -2.35
N GLU A 976 21.44 -8.42 -1.60
CA GLU A 976 20.78 -8.16 -0.32
C GLU A 976 21.72 -7.51 0.70
N ALA A 977 22.96 -8.00 0.81
CA ALA A 977 23.94 -7.44 1.73
C ALA A 977 24.24 -5.96 1.43
N TYR A 978 24.37 -5.60 0.14
CA TYR A 978 24.56 -4.21 -0.29
C TYR A 978 23.27 -3.39 -0.21
N PHE A 979 22.10 -4.00 -0.42
CA PHE A 979 20.80 -3.37 -0.21
C PHE A 979 20.62 -2.92 1.25
N ILE A 980 20.93 -3.80 2.21
CA ILE A 980 20.89 -3.49 3.65
C ILE A 980 21.90 -2.37 3.98
N GLN A 981 23.08 -2.37 3.37
CA GLN A 981 24.09 -1.32 3.58
C GLN A 981 23.62 0.05 3.06
N ILE A 982 23.00 0.11 1.88
CA ILE A 982 22.52 1.38 1.32
C ILE A 982 21.29 1.89 2.08
N GLU A 983 20.40 1.00 2.53
CA GLU A 983 19.26 1.34 3.39
C GLU A 983 19.72 1.91 4.73
N ARG A 984 20.75 1.32 5.35
CA ARG A 984 21.38 1.88 6.55
C ARG A 984 21.89 3.31 6.30
N THR A 985 22.48 3.56 5.13
CA THR A 985 22.98 4.90 4.76
C THR A 985 21.83 5.88 4.55
N MET A 986 20.73 5.44 3.94
CA MET A 986 19.50 6.23 3.77
C MET A 986 18.89 6.62 5.12
N ASN A 987 18.81 5.67 6.06
CA ASN A 987 18.27 5.91 7.39
C ASN A 987 19.09 6.96 8.15
N LYS A 988 20.43 6.92 8.10
CA LYS A 988 21.28 7.98 8.67
C LYS A 988 20.98 9.36 8.09
N LEU A 989 20.83 9.45 6.75
CA LEU A 989 20.50 10.72 6.08
C LEU A 989 19.09 11.21 6.46
N SER A 990 18.13 10.32 6.65
CA SER A 990 16.78 10.65 7.10
C SER A 990 16.80 11.23 8.52
N THR A 991 17.53 10.60 9.45
CA THR A 991 17.70 11.11 10.82
C THR A 991 18.39 12.48 10.84
N LEU A 992 19.42 12.67 10.02
CA LEU A 992 20.10 13.97 9.93
C LEU A 992 19.18 15.07 9.37
N ARG A 993 18.31 14.70 8.41
CA ARG A 993 17.32 15.61 7.84
C ARG A 993 16.30 16.06 8.88
N GLU A 994 15.75 15.14 9.64
CA GLU A 994 14.82 15.43 10.72
C GLU A 994 15.44 16.41 11.73
N TYR A 995 16.69 16.16 12.14
CA TYR A 995 17.41 17.06 13.05
C TYR A 995 17.63 18.49 12.47
N ILE A 996 17.91 18.61 11.18
CA ILE A 996 18.03 19.91 10.50
C ILE A 996 16.69 20.64 10.44
N ASP A 997 15.62 19.92 10.07
CA ASP A 997 14.28 20.50 9.94
C ASP A 997 13.74 20.94 11.32
N ASP A 998 13.96 20.16 12.39
CA ASP A 998 13.64 20.53 13.77
C ASP A 998 14.39 21.79 14.24
N THR A 999 15.68 21.89 13.89
CA THR A 999 16.51 23.04 14.22
C THR A 999 16.05 24.29 13.48
N GLU A 1000 15.65 24.16 12.20
CA GLU A 1000 15.08 25.25 11.40
C GLU A 1000 13.80 25.80 12.03
N ASP A 1001 12.89 24.91 12.47
CA ASP A 1001 11.66 25.29 13.15
C ASP A 1001 11.93 26.01 14.48
N TYR A 1002 12.88 25.52 15.28
CA TYR A 1002 13.31 26.20 16.50
C TYR A 1002 13.85 27.61 16.24
N ILE A 1003 14.69 27.78 15.21
CA ILE A 1003 15.25 29.09 14.84
C ILE A 1003 14.17 30.03 14.32
N ASN A 1004 13.21 29.53 13.55
CA ASN A 1004 12.07 30.34 13.08
C ASN A 1004 11.27 30.90 14.27
N ILE A 1005 11.05 30.10 15.31
CA ILE A 1005 10.39 30.55 16.55
C ILE A 1005 11.23 31.62 17.27
N GLN A 1006 12.55 31.40 17.39
CA GLN A 1006 13.48 32.37 17.98
C GLN A 1006 13.50 33.71 17.22
N LEU A 1007 13.57 33.67 15.89
CA LEU A 1007 13.56 34.86 15.03
C LEU A 1007 12.26 35.65 15.17
N ASP A 1008 11.11 34.97 15.24
CA ASP A 1008 9.83 35.62 15.48
C ASP A 1008 9.77 36.27 16.87
N ASN A 1009 10.35 35.65 17.89
CA ASN A 1009 10.47 36.25 19.22
C ASN A 1009 11.33 37.52 19.20
N HIS A 1010 12.50 37.49 18.55
CA HIS A 1010 13.35 38.68 18.38
C HIS A 1010 12.67 39.78 17.56
N ARG A 1011 11.93 39.41 16.51
CA ARG A 1011 11.13 40.37 15.74
C ARG A 1011 10.08 41.04 16.60
N ASN A 1012 9.40 40.29 17.47
CA ASN A 1012 8.44 40.85 18.43
C ASN A 1012 9.10 41.81 19.41
N GLN A 1013 10.31 41.51 19.90
CA GLN A 1013 11.08 42.44 20.75
C GLN A 1013 11.46 43.73 20.01
N LEU A 1014 11.88 43.64 18.75
CA LEU A 1014 12.18 44.81 17.92
C LEU A 1014 10.94 45.69 17.70
N ILE A 1015 9.78 45.08 17.43
CA ILE A 1015 8.51 45.81 17.28
C ILE A 1015 8.15 46.54 18.58
N GLN A 1016 8.38 45.92 19.74
CA GLN A 1016 8.16 46.57 21.04
C GLN A 1016 9.10 47.78 21.25
N LEU A 1017 10.38 47.64 20.87
CA LEU A 1017 11.36 48.73 20.96
C LEU A 1017 11.04 49.87 19.99
N GLU A 1018 10.63 49.55 18.76
CA GLU A 1018 10.17 50.52 17.76
C GLU A 1018 8.95 51.31 18.25
N LEU A 1019 7.98 50.63 18.89
CA LEU A 1019 6.82 51.28 19.50
C LEU A 1019 7.23 52.31 20.57
N PHE A 1020 8.21 51.97 21.41
CA PHE A 1020 8.74 52.88 22.43
C PHE A 1020 9.44 54.11 21.79
N LEU A 1021 10.31 53.90 20.81
CA LEU A 1021 11.02 54.96 20.10
C LEU A 1021 10.07 55.88 19.31
N SER A 1022 9.09 55.29 18.62
CA SER A 1022 8.07 56.02 17.88
C SER A 1022 7.20 56.88 18.81
N SER A 1023 6.76 56.32 19.93
CA SER A 1023 6.02 57.07 20.96
C SER A 1023 6.82 58.27 21.48
N GLY A 1024 8.11 58.07 21.80
CA GLY A 1024 9.00 59.15 22.23
C GLY A 1024 9.18 60.23 21.17
N THR A 1025 9.30 59.82 19.90
CA THR A 1025 9.43 60.74 18.76
C THR A 1025 8.17 61.60 18.60
N VAL A 1026 6.97 61.01 18.71
CA VAL A 1026 5.71 61.76 18.65
C VAL A 1026 5.64 62.81 19.78
N CYS A 1027 6.02 62.43 21.01
CA CYS A 1027 6.07 63.35 22.14
C CYS A 1027 7.05 64.51 21.93
N LEU A 1028 8.24 64.24 21.39
CA LEU A 1028 9.23 65.26 21.06
C LEU A 1028 8.77 66.17 19.93
N CYS A 1029 8.05 65.65 18.93
CA CYS A 1029 7.46 66.44 17.85
C CYS A 1029 6.43 67.44 18.39
N VAL A 1030 5.56 67.04 19.33
CA VAL A 1030 4.59 67.94 19.97
C VAL A 1030 5.28 69.06 20.76
N TYR A 1031 6.34 68.72 21.51
CA TYR A 1031 7.16 69.72 22.20
C TYR A 1031 7.86 70.67 21.21
N SER A 1032 8.45 70.13 20.15
CA SER A 1032 9.16 70.89 19.12
C SER A 1032 8.22 71.83 18.36
N LEU A 1033 6.97 71.44 18.13
CA LEU A 1033 5.95 72.30 17.54
C LEU A 1033 5.67 73.52 18.42
N ALA A 1034 5.50 73.32 19.74
CA ALA A 1034 5.32 74.42 20.67
C ALA A 1034 6.55 75.33 20.67
N ALA A 1035 7.76 74.76 20.80
CA ALA A 1035 9.00 75.52 20.75
C ALA A 1035 9.17 76.30 19.42
N ALA A 1036 8.79 75.72 18.29
CA ALA A 1036 8.85 76.36 16.98
C ALA A 1036 7.89 77.55 16.86
N ILE A 1037 6.63 77.40 17.30
CA ILE A 1037 5.63 78.49 17.28
C ILE A 1037 6.13 79.70 18.09
N PHE A 1038 6.69 79.45 19.28
CA PHE A 1038 7.19 80.52 20.16
C PHE A 1038 8.61 80.99 19.83
N GLY A 1039 9.36 80.24 19.02
CA GLY A 1039 10.69 80.60 18.51
C GLY A 1039 10.67 81.50 17.28
N MET A 1040 9.50 81.70 16.65
CA MET A 1040 9.34 82.64 15.55
C MET A 1040 9.42 84.08 16.04
N ASN A 1041 10.24 84.91 15.39
CA ASN A 1041 10.41 86.33 15.73
C ASN A 1041 9.23 87.19 15.22
N ILE A 1042 8.00 86.83 15.62
CA ILE A 1042 6.77 87.57 15.32
C ILE A 1042 6.51 88.53 16.49
N PRO A 1043 6.24 89.83 16.24
CA PRO A 1043 5.96 90.79 17.32
C PRO A 1043 4.58 90.49 17.94
N HIS A 1044 4.58 89.91 19.13
CA HIS A 1044 3.38 89.64 19.92
C HIS A 1044 3.31 90.58 21.13
N PRO A 1045 2.12 91.12 21.49
CA PRO A 1045 1.94 92.11 22.56
C PRO A 1045 2.26 91.60 23.97
N TRP A 1046 2.44 90.29 24.16
CA TRP A 1046 2.75 89.67 25.47
C TRP A 1046 4.25 89.57 25.77
N ARG A 1047 5.11 90.02 24.84
CA ARG A 1047 6.57 90.05 25.03
C ARG A 1047 7.01 91.22 25.92
N GLU A 1048 6.21 92.27 26.00
CA GLU A 1048 6.42 93.41 26.88
C GLU A 1048 5.76 93.12 28.25
N ASN A 1049 6.56 93.14 29.32
CA ASN A 1049 6.17 92.91 30.73
C ASN A 1049 5.73 91.49 31.19
N HIS A 1050 5.71 90.46 30.34
CA HIS A 1050 5.31 89.10 30.76
C HIS A 1050 6.35 87.98 30.49
N GLY A 1051 7.62 88.18 30.86
CA GLY A 1051 8.69 87.18 30.70
C GLY A 1051 8.46 85.83 31.44
N PHE A 1052 7.53 85.77 32.40
CA PHE A 1052 7.15 84.53 33.08
C PHE A 1052 6.30 83.60 32.20
N LEU A 1053 5.50 84.13 31.27
CA LEU A 1053 4.60 83.34 30.43
C LEU A 1053 5.36 82.34 29.55
N PHE A 1054 6.52 82.75 29.01
CA PHE A 1054 7.39 81.87 28.23
C PHE A 1054 7.87 80.66 29.05
N LYS A 1055 8.25 80.88 30.31
CA LYS A 1055 8.68 79.80 31.22
C LYS A 1055 7.53 78.82 31.50
N TRP A 1056 6.30 79.34 31.70
CA TRP A 1056 5.12 78.50 31.91
C TRP A 1056 4.72 77.70 30.68
N VAL A 1057 4.77 78.31 29.49
CA VAL A 1057 4.46 77.61 28.23
C VAL A 1057 5.43 76.46 27.98
N VAL A 1058 6.74 76.69 28.17
CA VAL A 1058 7.75 75.63 28.03
C VAL A 1058 7.54 74.54 29.09
N LEU A 1059 7.28 74.91 30.35
CA LEU A 1059 7.04 73.96 31.43
C LEU A 1059 5.79 73.09 31.18
N VAL A 1060 4.68 73.71 30.77
CA VAL A 1060 3.43 73.01 30.45
C VAL A 1060 3.60 72.12 29.22
N ALA A 1061 4.35 72.55 28.20
CA ALA A 1061 4.63 71.73 27.02
C ALA A 1061 5.49 70.50 27.35
N VAL A 1062 6.50 70.64 28.22
CA VAL A 1062 7.33 69.52 28.69
C VAL A 1062 6.49 68.54 29.53
N LEU A 1063 5.72 69.05 30.50
CA LEU A 1063 4.85 68.22 31.34
C LEU A 1063 3.77 67.52 30.52
N GLY A 1064 3.15 68.20 29.57
CA GLY A 1064 2.15 67.64 28.66
C GLY A 1064 2.73 66.56 27.74
N SER A 1065 3.92 66.78 27.18
CA SER A 1065 4.63 65.79 26.37
C SER A 1065 5.01 64.54 27.16
N GLY A 1066 5.51 64.72 28.39
CA GLY A 1066 5.81 63.62 29.31
C GLY A 1066 4.56 62.84 29.75
N PHE A 1067 3.46 63.53 30.05
CA PHE A 1067 2.18 62.88 30.38
C PHE A 1067 1.62 62.07 29.20
N LEU A 1068 1.73 62.61 27.98
CA LEU A 1068 1.30 61.92 26.76
C LEU A 1068 2.14 60.66 26.51
N PHE A 1069 3.45 60.72 26.73
CA PHE A 1069 4.34 59.56 26.64
C PHE A 1069 3.93 58.47 27.64
N LEU A 1070 3.78 58.84 28.92
CA LEU A 1070 3.38 57.91 29.98
C LEU A 1070 2.00 57.30 29.71
N SER A 1071 1.06 58.07 29.17
CA SER A 1071 -0.28 57.60 28.81
C SER A 1071 -0.23 56.57 27.69
N ILE A 1072 0.59 56.80 26.66
CA ILE A 1072 0.77 55.85 25.54
C ILE A 1072 1.41 54.55 26.04
N ILE A 1073 2.48 54.64 26.84
CA ILE A 1073 3.16 53.45 27.39
C ILE A 1073 2.26 52.69 28.36
N SER A 1074 1.53 53.39 29.22
CA SER A 1074 0.57 52.76 30.15
C SER A 1074 -0.56 52.05 29.41
N TYR A 1075 -1.06 52.65 28.33
CA TYR A 1075 -2.07 52.02 27.47
C TYR A 1075 -1.50 50.77 26.77
N ALA A 1076 -0.29 50.86 26.23
CA ALA A 1076 0.39 49.75 25.57
C ALA A 1076 0.63 48.56 26.52
N ARG A 1077 1.02 48.84 27.77
CA ARG A 1077 1.17 47.81 28.83
C ARG A 1077 -0.17 47.18 29.21
N HIS A 1078 -1.21 47.98 29.43
CA HIS A 1078 -2.54 47.46 29.75
C HIS A 1078 -3.11 46.56 28.64
N LYS A 1079 -2.72 46.80 27.37
CA LYS A 1079 -3.12 45.97 26.23
C LYS A 1079 -2.20 44.77 25.98
N GLY A 1080 -1.16 44.57 26.80
CA GLY A 1080 -0.20 43.47 26.65
C GLY A 1080 0.71 43.61 25.42
N LEU A 1081 0.82 44.80 24.83
CA LEU A 1081 1.63 45.05 23.63
C LEU A 1081 3.11 45.23 23.96
N VAL A 1082 3.39 45.77 25.14
CA VAL A 1082 4.72 45.91 25.72
C VAL A 1082 4.70 45.13 27.02
N GLY A 1083 5.70 44.28 27.23
CA GLY A 1083 5.76 43.28 28.30
C GLY A 1083 5.24 43.75 29.67
N SER A 1084 4.63 42.79 30.39
CA SER A 1084 4.31 42.87 31.83
C SER A 1084 5.46 43.48 32.62
#